data_AF-A0A0E0ENL6-F1
#
_entry.id   AF-A0A0E0ENL6-F1
#
_cell.length_a   1.000
_cell.length_b   1.000
_cell.length_c   1.000
_cell.angle_alpha   90.00
_cell.angle_beta   90.00
_cell.angle_gamma   90.00
#
_symmetry.space_group_name_H-M   'P 1'
#
loop_
_entity.id
_entity.type
_entity.pdbx_description
1 polymer ?
#
loop_
_entity_poly.entity_id
_entity_poly.type
_entity_poly.pdbx_seq_one_letter_code
_entity_poly.pdbx_strand_id
1 'polypeptide(L)'
;MLLLINKYLSRSKNPAAGDDKEMPPPPANGAEREFMCIPGCVPVRVKRGTTTTTTTTTTTTARTSRHNFVKSAASGLFPGAQFTNHESLPAMEEAYAEFVAAFPQYAGLAQADAIRDGEYQHLDRHVCLDYTGINLFSHAQMNSSVPSTSATPPASSSGAAWQPPFFDIAYKSTSLRSQVQCGDDVAAASAASGIGGAVTRRVMASLNIPDDEYAMVCTANRTTAFRLLAESYSFQQHGKRLLTVYDYESEAAGAMAESARRCGAEVMSATFAWPSMRVHAADLRKKLLRGRRRGGGGHRRGLFVFPLVSRMTGARYPYLWMSAAHEQGWHVALDACALGTKDLDTLGLSLLRPDFIVCNFFKVFGENPSGFAGLFVKKSSLAALERSVIARSIGVVSIVPARRWSLHDGYSTELDPAAAAADDLDTTSSFSGPLSGTLVALTLKNVPEMDAAEENGHSPEIREADPPPPPPPMEEEKGRVMEVECRGLDHADALGLIAIGNRLRCIGNWLVVAMQKLRHPQSEQGKALVRVYGPRVKFERGPSLAFNVFDWKGEKVAPPLVQKLADRHNISLTCGFLRHICFSDKYDADRTAVLEHIDGGGKRKDAAGEMGIYVVNASLGFLTNFEDAYRLWAFVAKFLDADFVEKERWRYTALNQKTVEV
;
A
#
# COMPACT_ATOMS: atom_id res chain seq x y z
N MET A 1 1.04 20.38 19.38
CA MET A 1 1.58 19.01 19.55
C MET A 1 3.11 18.88 19.33
N LEU A 2 3.73 19.68 18.46
CA LEU A 2 5.13 19.55 18.01
C LEU A 2 6.25 19.38 19.08
N LEU A 3 6.09 19.94 20.28
CA LEU A 3 7.07 19.76 21.38
C LEU A 3 7.08 18.33 21.96
N LEU A 4 5.91 17.67 22.00
CA LEU A 4 5.80 16.27 22.45
C LEU A 4 6.44 15.32 21.43
N ILE A 5 6.30 15.61 20.13
CA ILE A 5 6.97 14.88 19.05
C ILE A 5 8.50 14.95 19.23
N ASN A 6 9.06 16.11 19.63
CA ASN A 6 10.48 16.21 19.99
C ASN A 6 10.86 15.34 21.20
N LYS A 7 10.08 15.36 22.29
CA LYS A 7 10.34 14.48 23.44
C LYS A 7 10.27 12.99 23.07
N TYR A 8 9.38 12.60 22.16
CA TYR A 8 9.25 11.22 21.66
C TYR A 8 10.43 10.82 20.77
N LEU A 9 10.78 11.64 19.77
CA LEU A 9 11.83 11.33 18.80
C LEU A 9 13.25 11.47 19.37
N SER A 10 13.52 12.47 20.21
CA SER A 10 14.84 12.62 20.86
C SER A 10 15.15 11.50 21.85
N ARG A 11 14.14 10.88 22.48
CA ARG A 11 14.32 9.71 23.34
C ARG A 11 14.78 8.44 22.61
N SER A 12 14.77 8.42 21.26
CA SER A 12 15.29 7.31 20.45
C SER A 12 16.78 7.43 20.11
N LYS A 13 17.51 8.44 20.61
CA LYS A 13 18.89 8.74 20.16
C LYS A 13 20.05 8.04 20.89
N ASN A 14 19.81 7.29 21.97
CA ASN A 14 20.89 6.63 22.72
C ASN A 14 20.90 5.10 22.52
N PRO A 15 21.77 4.59 21.62
CA PRO A 15 22.53 3.38 21.82
C PRO A 15 23.93 3.81 22.33
N ALA A 16 24.14 3.78 23.65
CA ALA A 16 25.49 3.94 24.17
C ALA A 16 26.30 2.68 23.85
N ALA A 17 27.47 2.86 23.24
CA ALA A 17 28.49 1.81 23.18
C ALA A 17 29.03 1.56 24.60
N GLY A 18 29.58 0.38 24.84
CA GLY A 18 30.20 0.05 26.13
C GLY A 18 31.50 0.81 26.34
N ASP A 19 31.73 1.19 27.60
CA ASP A 19 33.05 1.40 28.18
C ASP A 19 32.98 0.76 29.57
N ASP A 20 33.86 -0.21 29.83
CA ASP A 20 33.90 -0.93 31.09
C ASP A 20 34.55 -0.07 32.19
N LYS A 21 33.74 0.38 33.15
CA LYS A 21 34.19 0.65 34.52
C LYS A 21 33.13 0.21 35.53
N GLU A 22 33.51 -0.74 36.37
CA GLU A 22 32.76 -1.09 37.58
C GLU A 22 32.49 0.15 38.44
N MET A 23 31.28 0.23 38.99
CA MET A 23 31.00 1.01 40.19
C MET A 23 30.36 0.12 41.25
N PRO A 24 30.70 0.30 42.53
CA PRO A 24 30.36 -0.62 43.61
C PRO A 24 28.86 -0.56 43.98
N PRO A 25 28.32 -1.61 44.61
CA PRO A 25 26.93 -1.64 45.06
C PRO A 25 26.69 -0.61 46.18
N PRO A 26 25.50 0.03 46.23
CA PRO A 26 25.13 0.93 47.32
C PRO A 26 24.91 0.14 48.63
N PRO A 27 25.17 0.73 49.81
CA PRO A 27 25.05 0.05 51.08
C PRO A 27 23.58 -0.25 51.43
N ALA A 28 23.34 -1.42 52.00
CA ALA A 28 22.08 -1.72 52.65
C ALA A 28 21.96 -0.94 53.96
N ASN A 29 20.90 -0.15 54.10
CA ASN A 29 20.43 0.35 55.39
C ASN A 29 18.91 0.50 55.34
N GLY A 30 18.22 -0.20 56.23
CA GLY A 30 16.78 -0.07 56.42
C GLY A 30 16.46 1.15 57.29
N ALA A 31 15.35 1.82 56.96
CA ALA A 31 14.63 2.70 57.88
C ALA A 31 13.18 2.77 57.44
N GLU A 32 12.28 2.22 58.25
CA GLU A 32 10.83 2.33 58.08
C GLU A 32 10.38 3.78 58.35
N ARG A 33 9.53 4.33 57.47
CA ARG A 33 8.62 5.45 57.81
C ARG A 33 7.32 5.34 57.03
N GLU A 34 6.26 4.91 57.70
CA GLU A 34 4.86 5.16 57.31
C GLU A 34 4.59 6.68 57.42
N PHE A 35 3.89 7.35 56.49
CA PHE A 35 2.44 7.60 56.44
C PHE A 35 2.20 8.77 55.43
N MET A 36 1.03 9.08 54.86
CA MET A 36 -0.34 8.52 54.90
C MET A 36 -0.86 8.33 53.45
N CYS A 37 -2.01 7.67 53.28
CA CYS A 37 -2.83 7.77 52.06
C CYS A 37 -4.04 8.70 52.26
N ILE A 38 -4.47 9.39 51.20
CA ILE A 38 -5.75 10.12 51.14
C ILE A 38 -6.82 9.15 50.57
N PRO A 39 -8.02 9.02 51.18
CA PRO A 39 -8.98 7.97 50.83
C PRO A 39 -9.89 8.34 49.65
N GLY A 40 -10.28 7.35 48.84
CA GLY A 40 -11.19 7.61 47.71
C GLY A 40 -11.49 6.46 46.73
N CYS A 41 -11.42 5.18 47.12
CA CYS A 41 -11.88 4.05 46.28
C CYS A 41 -12.56 2.96 47.11
N VAL A 42 -13.71 2.47 46.62
CA VAL A 42 -14.55 1.45 47.29
C VAL A 42 -14.00 0.04 47.05
N PRO A 43 -13.85 -0.81 48.08
CA PRO A 43 -13.38 -2.19 47.89
C PRO A 43 -14.53 -3.13 47.47
N VAL A 44 -14.47 -3.65 46.24
CA VAL A 44 -15.27 -4.82 45.83
C VAL A 44 -14.69 -6.08 46.46
N ARG A 45 -15.52 -6.78 47.24
CA ARG A 45 -15.11 -7.87 48.15
C ARG A 45 -15.04 -9.22 47.42
N VAL A 46 -13.85 -9.59 46.94
CA VAL A 46 -13.62 -10.93 46.34
C VAL A 46 -13.54 -12.00 47.44
N LYS A 47 -14.42 -13.01 47.38
CA LYS A 47 -14.33 -14.21 48.24
C LYS A 47 -13.19 -15.12 47.75
N ARG A 48 -12.34 -15.59 48.66
CA ARG A 48 -11.40 -16.69 48.39
C ARG A 48 -12.14 -18.04 48.33
N GLY A 49 -11.91 -18.77 47.24
CA GLY A 49 -12.15 -20.21 47.09
C GLY A 49 -10.89 -20.84 46.50
N THR A 50 -10.58 -22.08 46.86
CA THR A 50 -9.22 -22.66 46.79
C THR A 50 -8.78 -23.23 45.44
N THR A 51 -7.46 -23.44 45.34
CA THR A 51 -6.73 -24.31 44.40
C THR A 51 -6.80 -23.97 42.90
N THR A 52 -5.77 -23.30 42.39
CA THR A 52 -5.32 -23.46 41.00
C THR A 52 -3.83 -23.13 40.84
N THR A 53 -3.21 -23.76 39.84
CA THR A 53 -1.78 -23.77 39.48
C THR A 53 -1.14 -22.38 39.44
N THR A 54 0.03 -22.23 40.07
CA THR A 54 0.82 -20.99 40.12
C THR A 54 1.49 -20.68 38.77
N THR A 55 0.72 -20.20 37.80
CA THR A 55 1.30 -19.57 36.59
C THR A 55 1.72 -18.15 36.94
N THR A 56 3.02 -17.93 37.15
CA THR A 56 3.60 -16.61 37.48
C THR A 56 3.53 -15.67 36.28
N THR A 57 2.37 -15.06 36.05
CA THR A 57 2.15 -14.08 34.99
C THR A 57 2.79 -12.75 35.35
N THR A 58 4.10 -12.62 35.10
CA THR A 58 4.86 -11.39 35.34
C THR A 58 4.40 -10.29 34.38
N THR A 59 3.57 -9.37 34.88
CA THR A 59 3.01 -8.22 34.14
C THR A 59 4.12 -7.28 33.64
N THR A 60 4.68 -7.59 32.47
CA THR A 60 5.74 -6.80 31.85
C THR A 60 5.14 -5.64 31.06
N THR A 61 5.71 -4.45 31.23
CA THR A 61 5.23 -3.28 30.47
C THR A 61 5.44 -3.47 28.97
N ALA A 62 4.61 -2.83 28.14
CA ALA A 62 4.78 -2.85 26.69
C ALA A 62 6.18 -2.36 26.24
N ARG A 63 6.83 -1.46 27.00
CA ARG A 63 8.23 -1.06 26.75
C ARG A 63 9.20 -2.21 27.01
N THR A 64 9.03 -2.94 28.13
CA THR A 64 9.87 -4.10 28.48
C THR A 64 9.72 -5.20 27.44
N SER A 65 8.48 -5.56 27.06
CA SER A 65 8.21 -6.53 25.99
C SER A 65 8.89 -6.15 24.66
N ARG A 66 8.76 -4.89 24.23
CA ARG A 66 9.41 -4.37 23.00
C ARG A 66 10.94 -4.43 23.06
N HIS A 67 11.54 -4.14 24.22
CA HIS A 67 12.98 -4.21 24.42
C HIS A 67 13.47 -5.66 24.41
N ASN A 68 12.78 -6.54 25.13
CA ASN A 68 13.07 -7.97 25.18
C ASN A 68 12.98 -8.60 23.78
N PHE A 69 11.95 -8.29 22.98
CA PHE A 69 11.83 -8.73 21.59
C PHE A 69 13.07 -8.37 20.75
N VAL A 70 13.52 -7.11 20.81
CA VAL A 70 14.70 -6.67 20.04
C VAL A 70 15.98 -7.32 20.55
N LYS A 71 16.12 -7.51 21.88
CA LYS A 71 17.25 -8.20 22.48
C LYS A 71 17.31 -9.66 22.04
N SER A 72 16.23 -10.42 22.25
CA SER A 72 16.13 -11.84 21.87
C SER A 72 16.35 -12.05 20.37
N ALA A 73 15.78 -11.22 19.51
CA ALA A 73 16.00 -11.30 18.07
C ALA A 73 17.47 -11.02 17.66
N ALA A 74 18.14 -10.09 18.35
CA ALA A 74 19.53 -9.72 18.03
C ALA A 74 20.58 -10.68 18.62
N SER A 75 20.31 -11.30 19.77
CA SER A 75 21.25 -12.22 20.44
C SER A 75 20.96 -13.71 20.24
N GLY A 76 19.70 -14.08 19.97
CA GLY A 76 19.26 -15.48 19.89
C GLY A 76 19.32 -16.10 18.49
N LEU A 77 19.32 -15.29 17.43
CA LEU A 77 19.37 -15.79 16.04
C LEU A 77 20.81 -15.94 15.56
N PHE A 78 21.20 -17.16 15.20
CA PHE A 78 22.51 -17.50 14.66
C PHE A 78 23.68 -16.91 15.49
N PRO A 79 23.76 -17.14 16.82
CA PRO A 79 24.77 -16.54 17.69
C PRO A 79 26.20 -16.92 17.24
N GLY A 80 27.08 -15.93 17.11
CA GLY A 80 28.47 -16.12 16.63
C GLY A 80 28.63 -16.47 15.14
N ALA A 81 27.62 -17.10 14.52
CA ALA A 81 27.69 -17.56 13.14
C ALA A 81 27.86 -16.43 12.12
N GLN A 82 28.60 -16.74 11.06
CA GLN A 82 28.73 -15.98 9.82
C GLN A 82 28.69 -16.98 8.67
N PHE A 83 27.83 -16.76 7.69
CA PHE A 83 27.65 -17.67 6.57
C PHE A 83 28.44 -17.17 5.37
N THR A 84 29.40 -17.97 4.93
CA THR A 84 30.37 -17.62 3.88
C THR A 84 30.26 -18.49 2.63
N ASN A 85 29.46 -19.55 2.67
CA ASN A 85 29.01 -20.31 1.51
C ASN A 85 27.48 -20.49 1.59
N HIS A 86 26.81 -20.53 0.44
CA HIS A 86 25.38 -20.84 0.36
C HIS A 86 25.04 -22.28 0.81
N GLU A 87 25.99 -23.20 0.74
CA GLU A 87 25.85 -24.58 1.24
C GLU A 87 26.04 -24.68 2.76
N SER A 88 26.58 -23.64 3.42
CA SER A 88 26.76 -23.63 4.88
C SER A 88 25.54 -23.07 5.63
N LEU A 89 24.41 -22.89 4.95
CA LEU A 89 23.16 -22.52 5.61
C LEU A 89 22.57 -23.76 6.34
N PRO A 90 21.99 -23.59 7.54
CA PRO A 90 21.25 -24.67 8.22
C PRO A 90 20.05 -25.09 7.39
N ALA A 91 19.58 -26.33 7.58
CA ALA A 91 18.37 -26.82 6.92
C ALA A 91 17.13 -25.98 7.30
N MET A 92 16.06 -26.04 6.50
CA MET A 92 14.88 -25.19 6.74
C MET A 92 14.24 -25.49 8.11
N GLU A 93 14.23 -26.77 8.51
CA GLU A 93 13.71 -27.27 9.77
C GLU A 93 14.52 -26.77 10.97
N GLU A 94 15.86 -26.75 10.84
CA GLU A 94 16.79 -26.24 11.85
C GLU A 94 16.66 -24.72 11.99
N ALA A 95 16.62 -24.00 10.86
CA ALA A 95 16.40 -22.57 10.82
C ALA A 95 15.03 -22.17 11.39
N TYR A 96 14.00 -23.01 11.16
CA TYR A 96 12.67 -22.83 11.74
C TYR A 96 12.65 -23.08 13.25
N ALA A 97 13.39 -24.09 13.73
CA ALA A 97 13.53 -24.35 15.16
C ALA A 97 14.21 -23.17 15.90
N GLU A 98 15.30 -22.62 15.35
CA GLU A 98 15.91 -21.37 15.84
C GLU A 98 14.94 -20.18 15.81
N PHE A 99 14.18 -20.04 14.71
CA PHE A 99 13.20 -18.98 14.55
C PHE A 99 12.07 -19.05 15.59
N VAL A 100 11.49 -20.23 15.83
CA VAL A 100 10.46 -20.42 16.85
C VAL A 100 11.02 -20.23 18.26
N ALA A 101 12.26 -20.65 18.52
CA ALA A 101 12.92 -20.41 19.81
C ALA A 101 13.15 -18.90 20.07
N ALA A 102 13.54 -18.13 19.05
CA ALA A 102 13.71 -16.68 19.15
C ALA A 102 12.36 -15.90 19.16
N PHE A 103 11.31 -16.47 18.57
CA PHE A 103 9.97 -15.87 18.48
C PHE A 103 8.85 -16.84 18.89
N PRO A 104 8.73 -17.24 20.18
CA PRO A 104 7.73 -18.23 20.61
C PRO A 104 6.28 -17.84 20.28
N GLN A 105 5.98 -16.54 20.22
CA GLN A 105 4.68 -16.02 19.79
C GLN A 105 4.28 -16.34 18.34
N TYR A 106 5.19 -16.88 17.52
CA TYR A 106 4.88 -17.30 16.15
C TYR A 106 4.15 -18.65 16.09
N ALA A 107 4.46 -19.57 17.02
CA ALA A 107 3.89 -20.92 17.01
C ALA A 107 2.35 -20.95 17.12
N GLY A 108 1.75 -19.94 17.75
CA GLY A 108 0.30 -19.78 17.86
C GLY A 108 -0.40 -19.22 16.61
N LEU A 109 0.29 -19.06 15.48
CA LEU A 109 -0.22 -18.36 14.28
C LEU A 109 -0.57 -19.30 13.10
N ALA A 110 -0.69 -20.59 13.35
CA ALA A 110 -0.94 -21.64 12.35
C ALA A 110 -2.23 -21.46 11.52
N GLN A 111 -3.21 -20.69 12.01
CA GLN A 111 -4.42 -20.36 11.24
C GLN A 111 -4.09 -19.60 9.93
N ALA A 112 -3.02 -18.80 9.91
CA ALA A 112 -2.61 -18.08 8.70
C ALA A 112 -2.04 -19.02 7.63
N ASP A 113 -1.35 -20.07 8.05
CA ASP A 113 -0.86 -21.14 7.17
C ASP A 113 -2.04 -21.98 6.66
N ALA A 114 -2.94 -22.42 7.55
CA ALA A 114 -4.15 -23.16 7.14
C ALA A 114 -5.03 -22.39 6.13
N ILE A 115 -5.14 -21.06 6.25
CA ILE A 115 -5.80 -20.21 5.26
C ILE A 115 -4.99 -20.19 3.95
N ARG A 116 -3.67 -20.03 4.01
CA ARG A 116 -2.80 -20.02 2.82
C ARG A 116 -2.95 -21.32 2.01
N ASP A 117 -2.79 -22.46 2.67
CA ASP A 117 -2.78 -23.79 2.06
C ASP A 117 -4.16 -24.12 1.43
N GLY A 118 -5.25 -23.69 2.08
CA GLY A 118 -6.61 -23.91 1.58
C GLY A 118 -7.03 -22.97 0.43
N GLU A 119 -6.66 -21.69 0.50
CA GLU A 119 -7.28 -20.61 -0.30
C GLU A 119 -6.31 -19.93 -1.30
N TYR A 120 -5.00 -20.21 -1.20
CA TYR A 120 -3.93 -19.50 -1.92
C TYR A 120 -2.80 -20.43 -2.42
N GLN A 121 -3.14 -21.64 -2.85
CA GLN A 121 -2.22 -22.71 -3.31
C GLN A 121 -1.15 -22.32 -4.35
N HIS A 122 -1.30 -21.20 -5.07
CA HIS A 122 -0.24 -20.70 -5.95
C HIS A 122 1.00 -20.25 -5.17
N LEU A 123 0.84 -19.81 -3.92
CA LEU A 123 1.91 -19.35 -3.04
C LEU A 123 2.83 -20.48 -2.57
N ASP A 124 2.45 -21.74 -2.72
CA ASP A 124 3.29 -22.89 -2.35
C ASP A 124 4.44 -23.06 -3.37
N ARG A 125 4.13 -22.76 -4.64
CA ARG A 125 5.04 -22.86 -5.79
C ARG A 125 5.82 -21.57 -6.04
N HIS A 126 5.32 -20.43 -5.56
CA HIS A 126 5.84 -19.12 -5.90
C HIS A 126 5.81 -18.14 -4.71
N VAL A 127 6.96 -17.51 -4.43
CA VAL A 127 7.15 -16.61 -3.29
C VAL A 127 6.88 -15.16 -3.73
N CYS A 128 5.70 -14.64 -3.40
CA CYS A 128 5.29 -13.28 -3.76
C CYS A 128 5.75 -12.26 -2.70
N LEU A 129 6.80 -11.49 -3.01
CA LEU A 129 7.39 -10.46 -2.15
C LEU A 129 7.53 -9.10 -2.85
N ASP A 130 6.74 -8.88 -3.89
CA ASP A 130 6.67 -7.67 -4.72
C ASP A 130 5.53 -6.71 -4.26
N TYR A 131 4.67 -7.17 -3.36
CA TYR A 131 3.36 -6.61 -3.14
C TYR A 131 3.12 -6.04 -1.71
N THR A 132 2.47 -4.86 -1.64
CA THR A 132 1.84 -4.34 -0.42
C THR A 132 0.47 -3.71 -0.71
N GLY A 133 -0.54 -4.13 0.05
CA GLY A 133 -1.90 -3.62 -0.07
C GLY A 133 -2.92 -4.59 0.51
N ILE A 134 -4.19 -4.31 0.22
CA ILE A 134 -5.33 -5.09 0.70
C ILE A 134 -5.76 -6.06 -0.41
N ASN A 135 -5.76 -7.36 -0.10
CA ASN A 135 -6.40 -8.35 -0.94
C ASN A 135 -7.91 -8.38 -0.69
N LEU A 136 -8.71 -8.48 -1.74
CA LEU A 136 -10.16 -8.63 -1.63
C LEU A 136 -10.67 -10.07 -1.82
N PHE A 137 -9.97 -10.92 -2.60
CA PHE A 137 -10.51 -12.20 -3.09
C PHE A 137 -9.53 -13.36 -2.91
N SER A 138 -10.03 -14.60 -2.81
CA SER A 138 -9.24 -15.83 -2.77
C SER A 138 -9.51 -16.74 -3.98
N HIS A 139 -8.71 -17.80 -4.18
CA HIS A 139 -8.93 -18.72 -5.30
C HIS A 139 -10.28 -19.44 -5.23
N ALA A 140 -10.76 -19.77 -4.02
CA ALA A 140 -12.07 -20.41 -3.87
C ALA A 140 -13.18 -19.55 -4.48
N GLN A 141 -13.16 -18.23 -4.23
CA GLN A 141 -14.14 -17.29 -4.79
C GLN A 141 -14.06 -17.14 -6.31
N MET A 142 -12.88 -17.30 -6.91
CA MET A 142 -12.74 -17.30 -8.37
C MET A 142 -13.41 -18.52 -9.00
N ASN A 143 -13.33 -19.67 -8.34
CA ASN A 143 -13.89 -20.93 -8.83
C ASN A 143 -15.38 -21.09 -8.50
N SER A 144 -15.92 -20.35 -7.52
CA SER A 144 -17.29 -20.47 -7.01
C SER A 144 -18.26 -19.42 -7.56
N SER A 145 -18.12 -18.98 -8.83
CA SER A 145 -18.79 -17.78 -9.37
C SER A 145 -20.30 -17.93 -9.69
N VAL A 146 -21.08 -18.41 -8.72
CA VAL A 146 -22.55 -18.38 -8.71
C VAL A 146 -23.01 -17.59 -7.48
N PRO A 147 -23.75 -16.48 -7.63
CA PRO A 147 -24.44 -15.86 -6.51
C PRO A 147 -25.48 -16.85 -5.95
N SER A 148 -25.25 -17.38 -4.75
CA SER A 148 -26.11 -18.40 -4.14
C SER A 148 -27.49 -17.85 -3.79
N THR A 149 -28.44 -18.00 -4.72
CA THR A 149 -29.88 -17.80 -4.49
C THR A 149 -30.70 -19.10 -4.62
N SER A 150 -30.05 -20.23 -4.91
CA SER A 150 -30.67 -21.56 -5.01
C SER A 150 -29.89 -22.60 -4.20
N ALA A 151 -30.62 -23.51 -3.53
CA ALA A 151 -30.09 -24.45 -2.54
C ALA A 151 -29.64 -25.80 -3.16
N THR A 152 -28.98 -25.78 -4.31
CA THR A 152 -28.55 -26.99 -5.03
C THR A 152 -27.05 -26.95 -5.38
N PRO A 153 -26.27 -28.02 -5.07
CA PRO A 153 -24.85 -28.05 -5.39
C PRO A 153 -24.63 -28.23 -6.91
N PRO A 154 -23.61 -27.60 -7.52
CA PRO A 154 -23.26 -27.84 -8.91
C PRO A 154 -22.63 -29.22 -9.06
N ALA A 155 -23.02 -29.96 -10.10
CA ALA A 155 -22.41 -31.23 -10.45
C ALA A 155 -20.98 -31.02 -10.98
N SER A 156 -20.08 -31.96 -10.67
CA SER A 156 -18.69 -31.95 -11.11
C SER A 156 -18.58 -32.15 -12.62
N SER A 157 -18.23 -31.09 -13.37
CA SER A 157 -17.82 -31.19 -14.78
C SER A 157 -16.33 -30.92 -14.93
N SER A 158 -15.60 -31.94 -15.36
CA SER A 158 -14.18 -31.87 -15.69
C SER A 158 -13.97 -31.13 -17.02
N GLY A 159 -13.62 -29.84 -16.95
CA GLY A 159 -13.28 -29.03 -18.11
C GLY A 159 -12.86 -27.63 -17.68
N ALA A 160 -11.55 -27.36 -17.64
CA ALA A 160 -10.99 -26.10 -17.16
C ALA A 160 -11.13 -24.96 -18.19
N ALA A 161 -12.37 -24.56 -18.47
CA ALA A 161 -12.65 -23.26 -19.07
C ALA A 161 -12.36 -22.17 -18.02
N TRP A 162 -11.55 -21.17 -18.38
CA TRP A 162 -11.23 -20.05 -17.51
C TRP A 162 -12.50 -19.32 -17.09
N GLN A 163 -12.86 -19.41 -15.80
CA GLN A 163 -13.99 -18.67 -15.24
C GLN A 163 -13.69 -17.16 -15.38
N PRO A 164 -14.65 -16.33 -15.87
CA PRO A 164 -14.45 -14.89 -15.92
C PRO A 164 -14.25 -14.33 -14.50
N PRO A 165 -13.59 -13.16 -14.36
CA PRO A 165 -13.34 -12.58 -13.04
C PRO A 165 -14.65 -12.34 -12.27
N PHE A 166 -14.61 -12.31 -10.93
CA PHE A 166 -15.81 -12.04 -10.12
C PHE A 166 -16.50 -10.70 -10.43
N PHE A 167 -15.70 -9.71 -10.85
CA PHE A 167 -16.16 -8.39 -11.26
C PHE A 167 -15.21 -7.81 -12.33
N ASP A 168 -15.72 -6.84 -13.07
CA ASP A 168 -14.98 -6.05 -14.05
C ASP A 168 -15.02 -4.54 -13.69
N ILE A 169 -14.18 -3.74 -14.35
CA ILE A 169 -13.96 -2.32 -14.05
C ILE A 169 -14.34 -1.47 -15.28
N ALA A 170 -15.46 -0.77 -15.19
CA ALA A 170 -15.92 0.17 -16.21
C ALA A 170 -15.50 1.61 -15.88
N TYR A 171 -14.95 2.34 -16.86
CA TYR A 171 -14.59 3.75 -16.69
C TYR A 171 -15.82 4.67 -16.68
N LYS A 172 -15.77 5.75 -15.89
CA LYS A 172 -16.81 6.78 -15.81
C LYS A 172 -16.24 8.17 -16.09
N SER A 173 -16.87 8.90 -17.01
CA SER A 173 -16.55 10.31 -17.28
C SER A 173 -17.25 11.21 -16.26
N THR A 174 -16.56 11.61 -15.19
CA THR A 174 -17.17 12.33 -14.06
C THR A 174 -16.13 13.06 -13.21
N SER A 175 -16.49 14.21 -12.63
CA SER A 175 -15.57 14.93 -11.75
C SER A 175 -15.59 14.34 -10.33
N LEU A 176 -14.45 14.40 -9.62
CA LEU A 176 -14.37 13.94 -8.23
C LEU A 176 -15.42 14.63 -7.35
N ARG A 177 -15.54 15.96 -7.47
CA ARG A 177 -16.51 16.75 -6.70
C ARG A 177 -17.96 16.31 -6.96
N SER A 178 -18.32 16.01 -8.21
CA SER A 178 -19.68 15.54 -8.53
C SER A 178 -19.96 14.13 -8.03
N GLN A 179 -18.99 13.21 -8.03
CA GLN A 179 -19.21 11.88 -7.43
C GLN A 179 -19.44 11.95 -5.92
N VAL A 180 -18.65 12.76 -5.20
CA VAL A 180 -18.83 12.95 -3.76
C VAL A 180 -20.15 13.66 -3.44
N GLN A 181 -20.61 14.57 -4.30
CA GLN A 181 -21.85 15.32 -4.10
C GLN A 181 -23.12 14.54 -4.47
N CYS A 182 -23.10 13.73 -5.52
CA CYS A 182 -24.27 12.92 -5.95
C CYS A 182 -24.39 11.58 -5.22
N GLY A 183 -23.44 11.22 -4.35
CA GLY A 183 -23.52 10.00 -3.54
C GLY A 183 -24.67 9.99 -2.53
N ASP A 184 -25.26 11.16 -2.25
CA ASP A 184 -26.38 11.33 -1.33
C ASP A 184 -27.76 11.38 -2.07
N ASP A 185 -27.81 11.24 -3.41
CA ASP A 185 -29.05 11.31 -4.23
C ASP A 185 -29.73 9.95 -4.47
N VAL A 186 -31.04 9.95 -4.76
CA VAL A 186 -31.87 8.72 -4.95
C VAL A 186 -31.35 7.78 -6.06
N ALA A 187 -30.72 8.31 -7.11
CA ALA A 187 -30.09 7.49 -8.16
C ALA A 187 -28.80 6.77 -7.68
N ALA A 188 -28.17 7.25 -6.61
CA ALA A 188 -27.08 6.53 -5.95
C ALA A 188 -27.58 5.35 -5.12
N ALA A 189 -28.84 5.33 -4.68
CA ALA A 189 -29.41 4.20 -3.93
C ALA A 189 -29.54 2.92 -4.80
N SER A 190 -29.90 3.05 -6.09
CA SER A 190 -29.92 1.90 -7.01
C SER A 190 -28.50 1.43 -7.36
N ALA A 191 -27.54 2.36 -7.54
CA ALA A 191 -26.13 2.02 -7.68
C ALA A 191 -25.53 1.40 -6.40
N ALA A 192 -26.03 1.77 -5.23
CA ALA A 192 -25.66 1.20 -3.93
C ALA A 192 -26.24 -0.23 -3.75
N SER A 193 -27.34 -0.57 -4.41
CA SER A 193 -27.88 -1.94 -4.43
C SER A 193 -27.00 -2.91 -5.26
N GLY A 194 -26.35 -2.41 -6.31
CA GLY A 194 -25.46 -3.21 -7.17
C GLY A 194 -24.11 -3.60 -6.58
N ILE A 195 -23.35 -4.43 -7.31
CA ILE A 195 -22.07 -5.01 -6.87
C ILE A 195 -21.03 -3.97 -6.42
N GLY A 196 -20.94 -2.84 -7.12
CA GLY A 196 -20.04 -1.76 -6.72
C GLY A 196 -20.42 -1.12 -5.39
N GLY A 197 -21.72 -0.99 -5.09
CA GLY A 197 -22.21 -0.52 -3.79
C GLY A 197 -21.91 -1.51 -2.67
N ALA A 198 -22.16 -2.80 -2.91
CA ALA A 198 -21.88 -3.87 -1.96
C ALA A 198 -20.37 -3.98 -1.61
N VAL A 199 -19.50 -3.99 -2.62
CA VAL A 199 -18.04 -4.00 -2.41
C VAL A 199 -17.57 -2.72 -1.71
N THR A 200 -18.12 -1.55 -2.07
CA THR A 200 -17.79 -0.27 -1.41
C THR A 200 -18.13 -0.30 0.08
N ARG A 201 -19.35 -0.73 0.45
CA ARG A 201 -19.74 -0.92 1.87
C ARG A 201 -18.82 -1.90 2.59
N ARG A 202 -18.54 -3.07 2.00
CA ARG A 202 -17.68 -4.09 2.61
C ARG A 202 -16.27 -3.56 2.85
N VAL A 203 -15.74 -2.75 1.94
CA VAL A 203 -14.45 -2.05 2.07
C VAL A 203 -14.49 -0.97 3.14
N MET A 204 -15.48 -0.08 3.16
CA MET A 204 -15.55 0.98 4.18
C MET A 204 -15.67 0.41 5.60
N ALA A 205 -16.49 -0.62 5.77
CA ALA A 205 -16.58 -1.39 7.00
C ALA A 205 -15.26 -2.09 7.38
N SER A 206 -14.57 -2.74 6.44
CA SER A 206 -13.32 -3.47 6.74
C SER A 206 -12.16 -2.57 7.15
N LEU A 207 -12.20 -1.29 6.73
CA LEU A 207 -11.22 -0.25 7.05
C LEU A 207 -11.63 0.67 8.19
N ASN A 208 -12.82 0.46 8.78
CA ASN A 208 -13.41 1.30 9.81
C ASN A 208 -13.47 2.79 9.41
N ILE A 209 -13.85 3.06 8.15
CA ILE A 209 -14.07 4.41 7.61
C ILE A 209 -15.57 4.72 7.68
N PRO A 210 -15.99 5.77 8.40
CA PRO A 210 -17.41 6.11 8.54
C PRO A 210 -18.03 6.69 7.25
N ASP A 211 -19.06 6.01 6.73
CA ASP A 211 -19.87 6.39 5.54
C ASP A 211 -20.59 7.75 5.69
N ASP A 212 -20.84 8.20 6.92
CA ASP A 212 -21.43 9.52 7.21
C ASP A 212 -20.40 10.66 7.07
N GLU A 213 -19.11 10.42 7.40
CA GLU A 213 -18.05 11.44 7.32
C GLU A 213 -17.30 11.42 5.97
N TYR A 214 -17.24 10.26 5.27
CA TYR A 214 -16.47 10.08 4.03
C TYR A 214 -17.31 9.51 2.88
N ALA A 215 -16.97 9.86 1.65
CA ALA A 215 -17.43 9.19 0.44
C ALA A 215 -16.25 8.48 -0.25
N MET A 216 -16.42 7.23 -0.65
CA MET A 216 -15.43 6.46 -1.41
C MET A 216 -15.65 6.62 -2.92
N VAL A 217 -14.58 6.97 -3.65
CA VAL A 217 -14.57 7.02 -5.12
C VAL A 217 -13.57 5.99 -5.64
N CYS A 218 -14.06 5.04 -6.44
CA CYS A 218 -13.23 4.04 -7.10
C CYS A 218 -12.46 4.66 -8.28
N THR A 219 -11.17 4.32 -8.38
CA THR A 219 -10.26 4.77 -9.44
C THR A 219 -9.45 3.59 -9.95
N ALA A 220 -9.00 3.65 -11.21
CA ALA A 220 -8.33 2.52 -11.86
C ALA A 220 -7.09 2.00 -11.11
N ASN A 221 -6.31 2.88 -10.48
CA ASN A 221 -5.14 2.52 -9.67
C ASN A 221 -4.69 3.69 -8.76
N ARG A 222 -3.68 3.45 -7.90
CA ARG A 222 -3.14 4.45 -6.96
C ARG A 222 -2.63 5.73 -7.64
N THR A 223 -1.96 5.63 -8.80
CA THR A 223 -1.48 6.80 -9.55
C THR A 223 -2.65 7.65 -10.04
N THR A 224 -3.70 7.02 -10.55
CA THR A 224 -4.94 7.69 -10.96
C THR A 224 -5.62 8.38 -9.78
N ALA A 225 -5.76 7.74 -8.62
CA ALA A 225 -6.29 8.38 -7.40
C ALA A 225 -5.52 9.65 -7.03
N PHE A 226 -4.19 9.58 -7.06
CA PHE A 226 -3.30 10.70 -6.72
C PHE A 226 -3.39 11.85 -7.74
N ARG A 227 -3.43 11.52 -9.04
CA ARG A 227 -3.59 12.49 -10.13
C ARG A 227 -4.97 13.17 -10.06
N LEU A 228 -6.03 12.39 -9.89
CA LEU A 228 -7.41 12.87 -9.76
C LEU A 228 -7.55 13.84 -8.58
N LEU A 229 -6.95 13.52 -7.42
CA LEU A 229 -6.96 14.40 -6.26
C LEU A 229 -6.22 15.71 -6.54
N ALA A 230 -5.03 15.69 -7.15
CA ALA A 230 -4.30 16.93 -7.45
C ALA A 230 -5.00 17.82 -8.48
N GLU A 231 -5.59 17.24 -9.53
CA GLU A 231 -6.32 17.95 -10.59
C GLU A 231 -7.67 18.49 -10.12
N SER A 232 -8.23 17.89 -9.06
CA SER A 232 -9.46 18.36 -8.43
C SER A 232 -9.20 19.33 -7.28
N TYR A 233 -7.97 19.47 -6.77
CA TYR A 233 -7.67 20.29 -5.60
C TYR A 233 -7.34 21.74 -5.98
N SER A 234 -7.95 22.71 -5.28
CA SER A 234 -7.85 24.15 -5.53
C SER A 234 -6.45 24.77 -5.31
N PHE A 235 -5.42 24.39 -6.07
CA PHE A 235 -4.04 24.88 -5.91
C PHE A 235 -3.83 26.32 -6.37
N GLN A 236 -4.51 26.73 -7.46
CA GLN A 236 -4.35 28.04 -8.11
C GLN A 236 -4.70 29.19 -7.15
N GLN A 237 -5.76 29.01 -6.36
CA GLN A 237 -6.19 29.96 -5.34
C GLN A 237 -5.08 30.23 -4.32
N HIS A 238 -4.52 31.45 -4.35
CA HIS A 238 -3.45 31.87 -3.45
C HIS A 238 -2.17 31.01 -3.55
N GLY A 239 -1.88 30.38 -4.69
CA GLY A 239 -0.65 29.59 -4.94
C GLY A 239 -0.24 28.72 -3.76
N LYS A 240 -1.07 27.70 -3.50
CA LYS A 240 -0.88 26.72 -2.42
C LYS A 240 0.31 25.81 -2.73
N ARG A 241 0.62 24.90 -1.80
CA ARG A 241 1.80 24.01 -1.86
C ARG A 241 1.40 22.55 -1.78
N LEU A 242 2.19 21.69 -2.40
CA LEU A 242 2.16 20.25 -2.17
C LEU A 242 3.39 19.88 -1.34
N LEU A 243 3.20 19.21 -0.20
CA LEU A 243 4.31 18.67 0.60
C LEU A 243 4.16 17.15 0.72
N THR A 244 5.07 16.41 0.10
CA THR A 244 5.04 14.93 0.06
C THR A 244 6.09 14.32 0.99
N VAL A 245 5.82 13.12 1.53
CA VAL A 245 6.70 12.44 2.49
C VAL A 245 7.03 11.02 2.02
N TYR A 246 7.82 10.91 0.95
CA TYR A 246 8.28 9.64 0.37
C TYR A 246 9.82 9.58 0.36
N ASP A 247 10.37 8.51 0.92
CA ASP A 247 11.81 8.20 0.91
C ASP A 247 12.27 7.45 -0.36
N TYR A 248 11.36 7.28 -1.32
CA TYR A 248 11.56 6.57 -2.58
C TYR A 248 10.83 7.25 -3.75
N GLU A 249 11.22 6.89 -4.97
CA GLU A 249 10.51 7.22 -6.22
C GLU A 249 9.14 6.54 -6.24
N SER A 250 8.10 7.31 -5.91
CA SER A 250 6.72 6.87 -6.03
C SER A 250 6.07 7.53 -7.25
N GLU A 251 5.84 6.75 -8.30
CA GLU A 251 5.13 7.14 -9.53
C GLU A 251 3.85 7.96 -9.24
N ALA A 252 3.01 7.47 -8.33
CA ALA A 252 1.78 8.15 -7.90
C ALA A 252 2.04 9.54 -7.30
N ALA A 253 3.06 9.69 -6.46
CA ALA A 253 3.43 10.98 -5.88
C ALA A 253 4.09 11.91 -6.93
N GLY A 254 4.82 11.35 -7.90
CA GLY A 254 5.34 12.07 -9.06
C GLY A 254 4.23 12.64 -9.94
N ALA A 255 3.27 11.81 -10.35
CA ALA A 255 2.10 12.24 -11.14
C ALA A 255 1.26 13.29 -10.40
N MET A 256 1.12 13.17 -9.08
CA MET A 256 0.48 14.19 -8.24
C MET A 256 1.26 15.51 -8.25
N ALA A 257 2.59 15.44 -8.10
CA ALA A 257 3.47 16.61 -8.12
C ALA A 257 3.46 17.34 -9.47
N GLU A 258 3.50 16.61 -10.58
CA GLU A 258 3.40 17.17 -11.93
C GLU A 258 2.05 17.87 -12.15
N SER A 259 0.95 17.25 -11.71
CA SER A 259 -0.39 17.84 -11.79
C SER A 259 -0.49 19.09 -10.92
N ALA A 260 -0.02 19.04 -9.67
CA ALA A 260 0.01 20.19 -8.79
C ALA A 260 0.87 21.35 -9.36
N ARG A 261 2.01 21.07 -10.00
CA ARG A 261 2.81 22.08 -10.72
C ARG A 261 2.03 22.71 -11.87
N ARG A 262 1.32 21.93 -12.69
CA ARG A 262 0.43 22.45 -13.75
C ARG A 262 -0.69 23.33 -13.17
N CYS A 263 -1.19 23.00 -11.99
CA CYS A 263 -2.14 23.82 -11.24
C CYS A 263 -1.47 24.98 -10.44
N GLY A 264 -0.20 25.31 -10.70
CA GLY A 264 0.49 26.47 -10.13
C GLY A 264 1.01 26.31 -8.70
N ALA A 265 1.11 25.09 -8.17
CA ALA A 265 1.60 24.83 -6.82
C ALA A 265 3.14 24.75 -6.74
N GLU A 266 3.72 25.30 -5.66
CA GLU A 266 5.09 24.94 -5.26
C GLU A 266 5.07 23.52 -4.63
N VAL A 267 5.85 22.60 -5.21
CA VAL A 267 6.01 21.23 -4.70
C VAL A 267 7.26 21.13 -3.82
N MET A 268 7.11 20.45 -2.69
CA MET A 268 8.16 20.20 -1.71
C MET A 268 8.14 18.73 -1.30
N SER A 269 9.32 18.14 -1.05
CA SER A 269 9.46 16.80 -0.47
C SER A 269 10.11 16.86 0.91
N ALA A 270 9.75 15.96 1.83
CA ALA A 270 10.49 15.74 3.07
C ALA A 270 11.88 15.10 2.82
N THR A 271 12.79 15.21 3.79
CA THR A 271 14.08 14.49 3.78
C THR A 271 14.15 13.39 4.85
N PHE A 272 15.05 12.42 4.65
CA PHE A 272 15.12 11.18 5.46
C PHE A 272 16.53 10.90 5.94
N ALA A 273 16.69 10.58 7.23
CA ALA A 273 17.99 10.45 7.88
C ALA A 273 18.66 9.09 7.63
N TRP A 274 19.81 9.11 6.95
CA TRP A 274 20.69 7.96 6.75
C TRP A 274 21.20 7.37 8.08
N PRO A 275 21.42 6.03 8.19
CA PRO A 275 20.94 4.96 7.31
C PRO A 275 19.50 4.51 7.64
N SER A 276 18.89 5.10 8.69
CA SER A 276 17.63 4.62 9.26
C SER A 276 16.37 4.91 8.44
N MET A 277 16.49 5.74 7.39
CA MET A 277 15.41 6.21 6.51
C MET A 277 14.21 6.81 7.25
N ARG A 278 14.43 7.34 8.47
CA ARG A 278 13.40 8.02 9.25
C ARG A 278 13.28 9.47 8.82
N VAL A 279 12.06 10.00 8.75
CA VAL A 279 11.76 11.42 8.48
C VAL A 279 12.65 12.36 9.31
N HIS A 280 13.32 13.29 8.65
CA HIS A 280 14.17 14.30 9.28
C HIS A 280 13.31 15.38 9.94
N ALA A 281 12.92 15.14 11.20
CA ALA A 281 11.91 15.90 11.93
C ALA A 281 12.11 17.43 11.96
N ALA A 282 13.36 17.91 12.02
CA ALA A 282 13.65 19.34 12.03
C ALA A 282 13.37 20.00 10.67
N ASP A 283 13.68 19.30 9.57
CA ASP A 283 13.39 19.77 8.21
C ASP A 283 11.90 19.74 7.91
N LEU A 284 11.21 18.62 8.20
CA LEU A 284 9.76 18.54 7.98
C LEU A 284 9.01 19.62 8.77
N ARG A 285 9.40 19.90 10.02
CA ARG A 285 8.84 21.01 10.80
C ARG A 285 9.09 22.37 10.14
N LYS A 286 10.31 22.64 9.65
CA LYS A 286 10.64 23.87 8.91
C LYS A 286 9.76 24.01 7.66
N LYS A 287 9.53 22.93 6.92
CA LYS A 287 8.70 22.89 5.72
C LYS A 287 7.21 23.14 6.01
N LEU A 288 6.66 22.51 7.06
CA LEU A 288 5.27 22.73 7.51
C LEU A 288 5.02 24.18 8.02
N LEU A 289 6.02 24.82 8.61
CA LEU A 289 5.95 26.20 9.14
C LEU A 289 6.28 27.29 8.09
N ARG A 290 6.96 26.93 6.99
CA ARG A 290 7.31 27.86 5.91
C ARG A 290 6.03 28.52 5.38
N GLY A 291 6.05 29.85 5.22
CA GLY A 291 4.91 30.63 4.71
C GLY A 291 4.08 31.40 5.76
N ARG A 292 4.32 31.23 7.08
CA ARG A 292 3.73 32.09 8.11
C ARG A 292 4.40 33.48 8.11
N ARG A 293 4.00 34.38 7.20
CA ARG A 293 4.36 35.81 7.30
C ARG A 293 3.70 36.42 8.54
N ARG A 294 4.45 37.22 9.31
CA ARG A 294 3.89 38.09 10.36
C ARG A 294 3.20 39.28 9.68
N GLY A 295 1.94 39.55 10.03
CA GLY A 295 1.29 40.84 9.72
C GLY A 295 0.43 40.95 8.45
N GLY A 296 -0.09 39.85 7.87
CA GLY A 296 -1.02 39.94 6.73
C GLY A 296 -2.10 38.86 6.78
N GLY A 297 -3.34 39.23 6.42
CA GLY A 297 -4.52 38.35 6.41
C GLY A 297 -4.28 37.04 5.64
N GLY A 298 -4.62 35.91 6.25
CA GLY A 298 -4.03 34.63 5.88
C GLY A 298 -4.75 33.87 4.77
N HIS A 299 -3.99 33.36 3.80
CA HIS A 299 -4.10 32.00 3.26
C HIS A 299 -2.90 31.70 2.35
N ARG A 300 -2.14 30.61 2.62
CA ARG A 300 -1.23 29.90 1.68
C ARG A 300 -0.80 28.53 2.24
N ARG A 301 -1.76 27.63 2.42
CA ARG A 301 -1.52 26.25 2.89
C ARG A 301 -2.28 25.29 1.97
N GLY A 302 -1.67 24.15 1.68
CA GLY A 302 -2.11 23.26 0.62
C GLY A 302 -2.25 21.83 1.10
N LEU A 303 -1.82 20.89 0.26
CA LEU A 303 -1.98 19.46 0.49
C LEU A 303 -0.70 18.87 1.10
N PHE A 304 -0.83 18.25 2.26
CA PHE A 304 0.21 17.45 2.92
C PHE A 304 -0.07 15.97 2.68
N VAL A 305 0.82 15.29 1.96
CA VAL A 305 0.63 13.90 1.52
C VAL A 305 1.58 12.99 2.29
N PHE A 306 1.02 12.08 3.08
CA PHE A 306 1.75 11.38 4.13
C PHE A 306 1.41 9.89 4.14
N PRO A 307 2.34 8.99 3.77
CA PRO A 307 2.26 7.59 4.12
C PRO A 307 2.63 7.39 5.60
N LEU A 308 2.05 6.38 6.25
CA LEU A 308 2.43 5.98 7.61
C LEU A 308 3.62 5.02 7.66
N VAL A 309 3.93 4.38 6.54
CA VAL A 309 4.99 3.38 6.38
C VAL A 309 5.62 3.55 5.00
N SER A 310 6.95 3.52 4.90
CA SER A 310 7.61 3.38 3.62
C SER A 310 7.33 2.01 3.01
N ARG A 311 6.76 1.99 1.80
CA ARG A 311 6.64 0.80 0.96
C ARG A 311 8.00 0.17 0.63
N MET A 312 9.08 0.96 0.63
CA MET A 312 10.41 0.52 0.22
C MET A 312 11.24 0.09 1.45
N THR A 313 11.43 0.97 2.43
CA THR A 313 12.38 0.73 3.53
C THR A 313 11.74 0.09 4.76
N GLY A 314 10.41 -0.02 4.80
CA GLY A 314 9.67 -0.42 6.00
C GLY A 314 9.78 0.58 7.16
N ALA A 315 10.30 1.79 6.93
CA ALA A 315 10.34 2.83 7.95
C ALA A 315 8.92 3.31 8.29
N ARG A 316 8.47 3.12 9.54
CA ARG A 316 7.19 3.69 10.02
C ARG A 316 7.37 5.15 10.44
N TYR A 317 6.44 6.01 10.03
CA TYR A 317 6.44 7.45 10.30
C TYR A 317 5.36 7.80 11.34
N PRO A 318 5.64 8.69 12.32
CA PRO A 318 4.65 9.01 13.35
C PRO A 318 3.40 9.70 12.77
N TYR A 319 2.22 9.14 13.02
CA TYR A 319 0.92 9.73 12.62
C TYR A 319 0.72 11.16 13.13
N LEU A 320 1.39 11.53 14.23
CA LEU A 320 1.38 12.87 14.84
C LEU A 320 1.82 13.98 13.86
N TRP A 321 2.47 13.65 12.74
CA TRP A 321 2.75 14.60 11.66
C TRP A 321 1.50 15.07 10.92
N MET A 322 0.46 14.23 10.82
CA MET A 322 -0.84 14.61 10.25
C MET A 322 -1.52 15.65 11.14
N SER A 323 -1.65 15.37 12.43
CA SER A 323 -2.17 16.33 13.42
C SER A 323 -1.35 17.62 13.45
N ALA A 324 -0.02 17.53 13.33
CA ALA A 324 0.84 18.72 13.24
C ALA A 324 0.65 19.50 11.93
N ALA A 325 0.26 18.85 10.82
CA ALA A 325 -0.08 19.50 9.57
C ALA A 325 -1.46 20.19 9.65
N HIS A 326 -2.46 19.56 10.29
CA HIS A 326 -3.76 20.18 10.59
C HIS A 326 -3.68 21.33 11.60
N GLU A 327 -2.88 21.21 12.69
CA GLU A 327 -2.52 22.34 13.58
C GLU A 327 -1.89 23.49 12.80
N GLN A 328 -1.26 23.16 11.66
CA GLN A 328 -0.68 24.07 10.70
C GLN A 328 -1.57 24.27 9.47
N GLY A 329 -2.89 24.09 9.54
CA GLY A 329 -3.86 24.44 8.50
C GLY A 329 -3.59 23.88 7.10
N TRP A 330 -2.88 22.76 6.98
CA TRP A 330 -2.78 21.98 5.74
C TRP A 330 -3.97 21.01 5.67
N HIS A 331 -4.49 20.75 4.48
CA HIS A 331 -5.32 19.56 4.25
C HIS A 331 -4.40 18.34 4.18
N VAL A 332 -4.82 17.21 4.76
CA VAL A 332 -4.02 16.00 4.86
C VAL A 332 -4.57 14.90 3.96
N ALA A 333 -3.73 14.39 3.06
CA ALA A 333 -3.96 13.16 2.32
C ALA A 333 -3.11 12.03 2.90
N LEU A 334 -3.77 11.02 3.45
CA LEU A 334 -3.16 9.80 3.96
C LEU A 334 -2.95 8.79 2.82
N ASP A 335 -1.70 8.42 2.54
CA ASP A 335 -1.41 7.24 1.72
C ASP A 335 -1.42 5.99 2.62
N ALA A 336 -2.55 5.28 2.61
CA ALA A 336 -2.72 4.03 3.31
C ALA A 336 -2.24 2.81 2.48
N CYS A 337 -1.77 3.01 1.24
CA CYS A 337 -1.41 1.93 0.31
C CYS A 337 -0.15 1.13 0.68
N ALA A 338 0.47 1.40 1.83
CA ALA A 338 1.61 0.66 2.38
C ALA A 338 1.34 0.18 3.82
N LEU A 339 0.10 0.34 4.30
CA LEU A 339 -0.37 -0.27 5.55
C LEU A 339 -0.66 -1.75 5.33
N GLY A 340 -0.47 -2.56 6.38
CA GLY A 340 -0.96 -3.94 6.38
C GLY A 340 -2.48 -3.97 6.44
N THR A 341 -3.10 -5.09 6.04
CA THR A 341 -4.52 -5.33 6.32
C THR A 341 -4.78 -5.15 7.82
N LYS A 342 -5.85 -4.45 8.18
CA LYS A 342 -6.22 -4.04 9.56
C LYS A 342 -5.37 -2.99 10.27
N ASP A 343 -4.29 -2.46 9.69
CA ASP A 343 -3.54 -1.38 10.36
C ASP A 343 -4.41 -0.12 10.60
N LEU A 344 -5.43 0.12 9.75
CA LEU A 344 -6.35 1.26 9.87
C LEU A 344 -7.28 1.19 11.11
N ASP A 345 -7.65 -0.01 11.56
CA ASP A 345 -8.48 -0.24 12.75
C ASP A 345 -7.89 0.45 14.00
N THR A 346 -6.55 0.53 14.08
CA THR A 346 -5.82 1.16 15.20
C THR A 346 -5.33 2.58 14.92
N LEU A 347 -5.56 3.11 13.72
CA LEU A 347 -5.12 4.47 13.39
C LEU A 347 -5.92 5.55 14.12
N GLY A 348 -7.15 5.23 14.56
CA GLY A 348 -8.02 6.20 15.23
C GLY A 348 -8.46 7.31 14.28
N LEU A 349 -9.06 6.93 13.15
CA LEU A 349 -9.54 7.88 12.13
C LEU A 349 -10.50 8.93 12.71
N SER A 350 -11.29 8.59 13.73
CA SER A 350 -12.15 9.53 14.48
C SER A 350 -11.39 10.66 15.20
N LEU A 351 -10.09 10.49 15.48
CA LEU A 351 -9.22 11.51 16.08
C LEU A 351 -8.38 12.25 15.03
N LEU A 352 -7.84 11.53 14.04
CA LEU A 352 -6.90 12.08 13.07
C LEU A 352 -7.57 12.70 11.84
N ARG A 353 -8.77 12.22 11.50
CA ARG A 353 -9.69 12.74 10.47
C ARG A 353 -9.01 13.39 9.25
N PRO A 354 -8.18 12.64 8.49
CA PRO A 354 -7.54 13.15 7.28
C PRO A 354 -8.60 13.61 6.26
N ASP A 355 -8.30 14.63 5.47
CA ASP A 355 -9.23 15.16 4.47
C ASP A 355 -9.43 14.19 3.31
N PHE A 356 -8.38 13.41 2.99
CA PHE A 356 -8.37 12.42 1.95
C PHE A 356 -7.62 11.16 2.41
N ILE A 357 -8.09 9.98 2.01
CA ILE A 357 -7.39 8.70 2.21
C ILE A 357 -7.26 8.01 0.86
N VAL A 358 -6.11 7.42 0.56
CA VAL A 358 -5.93 6.57 -0.62
C VAL A 358 -5.54 5.16 -0.19
N CYS A 359 -6.34 4.17 -0.58
CA CYS A 359 -6.08 2.74 -0.40
C CYS A 359 -6.03 2.03 -1.76
N ASN A 360 -5.34 0.89 -1.81
CA ASN A 360 -5.18 0.06 -2.98
C ASN A 360 -5.69 -1.37 -2.70
N PHE A 361 -6.56 -1.87 -3.59
CA PHE A 361 -7.29 -3.13 -3.45
C PHE A 361 -7.01 -4.01 -4.66
N PHE A 362 -6.56 -5.24 -4.44
CA PHE A 362 -6.02 -6.07 -5.52
C PHE A 362 -6.66 -7.44 -5.57
N LYS A 363 -6.52 -8.08 -6.72
CA LYS A 363 -6.62 -9.53 -6.88
C LYS A 363 -5.21 -10.09 -6.68
N VAL A 364 -5.07 -11.08 -5.80
CA VAL A 364 -3.78 -11.77 -5.58
C VAL A 364 -3.46 -12.79 -6.69
N PHE A 365 -4.39 -12.98 -7.64
CA PHE A 365 -4.27 -13.88 -8.78
C PHE A 365 -4.81 -13.22 -10.06
N GLY A 366 -4.15 -13.46 -11.19
CA GLY A 366 -4.59 -13.04 -12.53
C GLY A 366 -4.16 -11.62 -12.95
N GLU A 367 -4.16 -11.38 -14.26
CA GLU A 367 -3.53 -10.20 -14.85
C GLU A 367 -4.47 -9.00 -15.05
N ASN A 368 -5.79 -9.21 -15.19
CA ASN A 368 -6.73 -8.12 -15.52
C ASN A 368 -8.13 -8.24 -14.86
N PRO A 369 -8.67 -7.15 -14.28
CA PRO A 369 -7.92 -6.05 -13.66
C PRO A 369 -7.16 -6.56 -12.43
N SER A 370 -5.89 -6.18 -12.32
CA SER A 370 -5.03 -6.48 -11.15
C SER A 370 -5.55 -5.88 -9.83
N GLY A 371 -6.43 -4.89 -9.92
CA GLY A 371 -7.07 -4.26 -8.77
C GLY A 371 -7.75 -2.93 -9.13
N PHE A 372 -8.05 -2.15 -8.09
CA PHE A 372 -8.46 -0.75 -8.16
C PHE A 372 -7.91 0.02 -6.95
N ALA A 373 -8.10 1.34 -6.91
CA ALA A 373 -7.80 2.14 -5.74
C ALA A 373 -9.04 2.92 -5.28
N GLY A 374 -9.22 3.00 -3.96
CA GLY A 374 -10.23 3.85 -3.33
C GLY A 374 -9.63 5.19 -2.92
N LEU A 375 -10.21 6.28 -3.42
CA LEU A 375 -10.00 7.63 -2.93
C LEU A 375 -11.19 8.00 -2.03
N PHE A 376 -10.96 8.02 -0.72
CA PHE A 376 -11.95 8.44 0.26
C PHE A 376 -11.82 9.94 0.46
N VAL A 377 -12.91 10.68 0.26
CA VAL A 377 -12.99 12.12 0.43
C VAL A 377 -13.87 12.43 1.62
N LYS A 378 -13.34 13.17 2.59
CA LYS A 378 -14.13 13.67 3.71
C LYS A 378 -15.19 14.66 3.22
N LYS A 379 -16.47 14.44 3.54
CA LYS A 379 -17.60 15.24 3.01
C LYS A 379 -17.44 16.75 3.32
N SER A 380 -16.95 17.12 4.51
CA SER A 380 -16.68 18.52 4.86
C SER A 380 -15.54 19.17 4.07
N SER A 381 -14.61 18.38 3.54
CA SER A 381 -13.43 18.86 2.80
C SER A 381 -13.72 19.05 1.31
N LEU A 382 -14.97 18.80 0.86
CA LEU A 382 -15.46 19.03 -0.50
C LEU A 382 -15.25 20.48 -0.98
N ALA A 383 -15.25 21.46 -0.06
CA ALA A 383 -14.98 22.86 -0.36
C ALA A 383 -13.56 23.11 -0.89
N ALA A 384 -12.59 22.22 -0.63
CA ALA A 384 -11.23 22.29 -1.15
C ALA A 384 -11.07 21.73 -2.59
N LEU A 385 -12.16 21.19 -3.16
CA LEU A 385 -12.17 20.59 -4.50
C LEU A 385 -12.90 21.47 -5.53
N GLU A 386 -12.30 21.65 -6.70
CA GLU A 386 -12.84 22.37 -7.86
C GLU A 386 -13.51 21.42 -8.86
N ARG A 387 -14.41 21.97 -9.69
CA ARG A 387 -15.01 21.25 -10.84
C ARG A 387 -14.05 21.32 -12.03
N SER A 388 -12.99 20.51 -12.01
CA SER A 388 -12.06 20.41 -13.14
C SER A 388 -12.68 19.63 -14.32
N VAL A 389 -12.58 20.19 -15.53
CA VAL A 389 -12.99 19.50 -16.78
C VAL A 389 -11.99 18.40 -17.12
N ILE A 390 -10.69 18.66 -16.92
CA ILE A 390 -9.61 17.68 -17.11
C ILE A 390 -9.84 16.49 -16.17
N ALA A 391 -10.24 16.73 -14.91
CA ALA A 391 -10.52 15.66 -13.95
C ALA A 391 -11.65 14.71 -14.39
N ARG A 392 -12.54 15.09 -15.32
CA ARG A 392 -13.62 14.21 -15.80
C ARG A 392 -13.12 12.99 -16.56
N SER A 393 -11.97 13.08 -17.23
CA SER A 393 -11.36 11.95 -17.95
C SER A 393 -10.32 11.18 -17.12
N ILE A 394 -10.08 11.56 -15.86
CA ILE A 394 -9.05 10.93 -15.02
C ILE A 394 -9.62 9.72 -14.29
N GLY A 395 -9.82 8.64 -15.05
CA GLY A 395 -9.81 7.25 -14.57
C GLY A 395 -10.62 6.93 -13.31
N VAL A 396 -11.73 7.64 -13.08
CA VAL A 396 -12.79 7.21 -12.17
C VAL A 396 -13.41 5.96 -12.77
N VAL A 397 -13.64 4.96 -11.94
CA VAL A 397 -14.17 3.67 -12.40
C VAL A 397 -15.35 3.22 -11.56
N SER A 398 -16.02 2.17 -11.99
CA SER A 398 -17.02 1.47 -11.21
C SER A 398 -16.88 -0.03 -11.39
N ILE A 399 -17.07 -0.71 -10.27
CA ILE A 399 -17.09 -2.16 -10.15
C ILE A 399 -18.44 -2.62 -10.71
N VAL A 400 -18.40 -3.39 -11.80
CA VAL A 400 -19.57 -3.94 -12.49
C VAL A 400 -19.50 -5.47 -12.48
N PRO A 401 -20.64 -6.19 -12.62
CA PRO A 401 -20.60 -7.64 -12.77
C PRO A 401 -19.79 -8.01 -14.01
N ALA A 402 -18.97 -9.05 -13.93
CA ALA A 402 -18.19 -9.45 -15.08
C ALA A 402 -19.10 -9.99 -16.20
N ARG A 403 -18.80 -9.58 -17.43
CA ARG A 403 -19.49 -10.07 -18.62
C ARG A 403 -19.06 -11.51 -18.87
N ARG A 404 -20.01 -12.44 -18.94
CA ARG A 404 -19.76 -13.79 -19.46
C ARG A 404 -19.61 -13.68 -20.97
N TRP A 405 -18.42 -13.94 -21.51
CA TRP A 405 -18.27 -14.21 -22.93
C TRP A 405 -18.85 -15.60 -23.22
N SER A 406 -20.12 -15.64 -23.61
CA SER A 406 -20.69 -16.85 -24.22
C SER A 406 -20.08 -17.02 -25.60
N LEU A 407 -19.21 -18.03 -25.75
CA LEU A 407 -18.79 -18.56 -27.05
C LEU A 407 -19.99 -19.23 -27.74
N HIS A 408 -20.91 -18.40 -28.22
CA HIS A 408 -22.05 -18.78 -29.04
C HIS A 408 -22.24 -17.76 -30.16
N ASP A 409 -21.14 -17.33 -30.77
CA ASP A 409 -21.15 -16.74 -32.11
C ASP A 409 -21.32 -17.89 -33.11
N GLY A 410 -22.55 -18.41 -33.15
CA GLY A 410 -22.94 -19.42 -34.10
C GLY A 410 -23.01 -18.79 -35.47
N TYR A 411 -22.12 -19.20 -36.38
CA TYR A 411 -22.23 -18.92 -37.80
C TYR A 411 -23.55 -19.50 -38.31
N SER A 412 -24.58 -18.66 -38.35
CA SER A 412 -25.87 -18.90 -38.97
C SER A 412 -26.15 -17.74 -39.92
N THR A 413 -25.71 -17.92 -41.16
CA THR A 413 -26.08 -17.06 -42.29
C THR A 413 -27.54 -17.25 -42.63
N GLU A 414 -28.44 -16.50 -41.98
CA GLU A 414 -29.70 -16.07 -42.58
C GLU A 414 -29.93 -14.58 -42.30
N LEU A 415 -30.47 -13.87 -43.30
CA LEU A 415 -30.58 -12.41 -43.31
C LEU A 415 -31.91 -11.95 -42.74
N ASP A 416 -31.88 -11.00 -41.81
CA ASP A 416 -33.06 -10.19 -41.44
C ASP A 416 -32.67 -8.71 -41.35
N PRO A 417 -33.03 -7.85 -42.33
CA PRO A 417 -32.49 -6.49 -42.45
C PRO A 417 -33.33 -5.45 -41.69
N ALA A 418 -33.26 -5.43 -40.35
CA ALA A 418 -34.09 -4.52 -39.54
C ALA A 418 -33.45 -3.97 -38.23
N ALA A 419 -32.14 -3.72 -38.18
CA ALA A 419 -31.51 -3.05 -37.01
C ALA A 419 -30.18 -2.30 -37.31
N ALA A 420 -30.05 -1.63 -38.46
CA ALA A 420 -28.83 -0.89 -38.81
C ALA A 420 -28.85 0.58 -38.30
N ALA A 421 -28.65 0.80 -36.99
CA ALA A 421 -28.41 2.14 -36.41
C ALA A 421 -27.85 2.15 -34.97
N ALA A 422 -26.54 1.90 -34.77
CA ALA A 422 -25.71 2.48 -33.69
C ALA A 422 -24.23 2.16 -33.95
N ASP A 423 -23.34 3.11 -33.67
CA ASP A 423 -21.89 3.00 -33.93
C ASP A 423 -21.21 1.85 -33.17
N ASP A 424 -20.49 1.00 -33.92
CA ASP A 424 -19.35 0.24 -33.38
C ASP A 424 -18.13 1.17 -33.26
N LEU A 425 -17.55 1.26 -32.07
CA LEU A 425 -16.18 1.73 -31.90
C LEU A 425 -15.41 0.87 -30.90
N ASP A 426 -14.99 -0.30 -31.39
CA ASP A 426 -14.11 -1.21 -30.68
C ASP A 426 -12.84 -0.50 -30.19
N THR A 427 -12.58 -0.58 -28.89
CA THR A 427 -11.36 -0.05 -28.25
C THR A 427 -10.66 -1.08 -27.39
N THR A 428 -10.39 -2.24 -27.98
CA THR A 428 -9.36 -3.18 -27.51
C THR A 428 -7.97 -2.59 -27.76
N SER A 429 -7.48 -1.72 -26.86
CA SER A 429 -6.09 -1.26 -26.90
C SER A 429 -5.24 -1.84 -25.77
N SER A 430 -4.41 -2.82 -26.14
CA SER A 430 -3.35 -3.36 -25.29
C SER A 430 -2.34 -2.30 -24.87
N PHE A 431 -1.77 -2.50 -23.69
CA PHE A 431 -0.78 -1.64 -23.08
C PHE A 431 0.52 -1.53 -23.91
N SER A 432 0.87 -0.31 -24.30
CA SER A 432 2.23 0.12 -24.67
C SER A 432 2.36 1.64 -24.46
N GLY A 433 3.59 2.11 -24.21
CA GLY A 433 3.87 3.44 -23.65
C GLY A 433 3.54 4.65 -24.55
N PRO A 434 3.64 5.87 -23.99
CA PRO A 434 3.18 7.08 -24.66
C PRO A 434 4.11 7.53 -25.80
N LEU A 435 3.54 7.78 -26.98
CA LEU A 435 4.21 8.51 -28.05
C LEU A 435 4.16 10.03 -27.83
N SER A 436 5.23 10.71 -28.21
CA SER A 436 5.42 12.15 -28.02
C SER A 436 4.49 12.95 -28.93
N GLY A 437 3.83 13.98 -28.38
CA GLY A 437 2.91 14.81 -29.14
C GLY A 437 3.61 15.83 -30.04
N THR A 438 3.29 15.82 -31.34
CA THR A 438 3.31 16.99 -32.24
C THR A 438 2.33 16.73 -33.40
N LEU A 439 1.09 17.25 -33.32
CA LEU A 439 0.12 17.60 -34.40
C LEU A 439 -1.31 17.50 -33.85
N VAL A 440 -1.84 18.60 -33.28
CA VAL A 440 -3.25 18.98 -33.44
C VAL A 440 -3.30 20.51 -33.54
N ALA A 441 -3.01 21.01 -34.73
CA ALA A 441 -3.42 22.32 -35.19
C ALA A 441 -4.03 22.12 -36.58
N LEU A 442 -5.05 22.93 -36.92
CA LEU A 442 -5.85 22.85 -38.15
C LEU A 442 -6.93 21.74 -38.17
N THR A 443 -8.10 22.02 -37.58
CA THR A 443 -9.43 21.90 -38.27
C THR A 443 -10.55 22.50 -37.41
N LEU A 444 -10.75 23.82 -37.51
CA LEU A 444 -12.02 24.48 -37.19
C LEU A 444 -12.22 25.64 -38.17
N LYS A 445 -13.05 25.43 -39.19
CA LYS A 445 -13.65 26.50 -40.02
C LYS A 445 -14.72 25.93 -40.96
N ASN A 446 -15.78 26.72 -41.16
CA ASN A 446 -16.94 26.51 -42.05
C ASN A 446 -17.95 25.46 -41.48
N VAL A 447 -19.29 25.60 -41.60
CA VAL A 447 -20.15 26.47 -42.46
C VAL A 447 -21.37 27.04 -41.63
N PRO A 448 -22.44 27.70 -42.16
CA PRO A 448 -22.78 29.09 -41.76
C PRO A 448 -24.19 29.31 -41.14
N GLU A 449 -24.50 30.57 -40.84
CA GLU A 449 -25.86 31.09 -40.52
C GLU A 449 -26.69 31.36 -41.79
N MET A 450 -28.03 31.24 -41.71
CA MET A 450 -28.98 32.19 -42.35
C MET A 450 -30.45 32.00 -41.89
N ASP A 451 -30.99 33.04 -41.25
CA ASP A 451 -32.32 33.68 -41.39
C ASP A 451 -33.67 32.93 -41.31
N ALA A 452 -34.71 33.73 -41.04
CA ALA A 452 -36.06 33.35 -40.63
C ALA A 452 -37.15 33.79 -41.64
N ALA A 453 -38.34 33.16 -41.59
CA ALA A 453 -39.62 33.82 -41.91
C ALA A 453 -40.87 32.98 -41.50
N GLU A 454 -41.76 33.63 -40.74
CA GLU A 454 -43.23 33.65 -40.84
C GLU A 454 -44.13 32.40 -40.61
N GLU A 455 -45.42 32.71 -40.55
CA GLU A 455 -46.47 32.12 -39.71
C GLU A 455 -47.70 31.76 -40.57
N ASN A 456 -48.40 30.68 -40.23
CA ASN A 456 -49.87 30.58 -40.30
C ASN A 456 -50.37 29.29 -39.63
N GLY A 457 -51.39 29.40 -38.78
CA GLY A 457 -51.90 28.28 -37.98
C GLY A 457 -53.10 27.55 -38.61
N HIS A 458 -53.68 26.61 -37.86
CA HIS A 458 -55.13 26.32 -37.74
C HIS A 458 -55.34 25.32 -36.58
N SER A 459 -56.31 25.58 -35.70
CA SER A 459 -56.72 24.70 -34.58
C SER A 459 -57.71 23.63 -35.04
N PRO A 460 -57.80 22.46 -34.37
CA PRO A 460 -58.94 22.23 -33.45
C PRO A 460 -58.55 21.46 -32.16
N GLU A 461 -59.02 21.88 -30.99
CA GLU A 461 -60.22 21.37 -30.27
C GLU A 461 -59.87 20.30 -29.21
N ILE A 462 -60.08 20.64 -27.94
CA ILE A 462 -59.75 19.82 -26.77
C ILE A 462 -60.98 19.03 -26.32
N ARG A 463 -60.82 17.74 -26.01
CA ARG A 463 -61.77 16.96 -25.20
C ARG A 463 -61.07 16.49 -23.94
N GLU A 464 -61.63 16.85 -22.78
CA GLU A 464 -61.23 16.28 -21.49
C GLU A 464 -61.67 14.82 -21.40
N ALA A 465 -60.85 14.00 -20.72
CA ALA A 465 -61.17 12.63 -20.35
C ALA A 465 -60.86 12.43 -18.87
N ASP A 466 -61.73 11.72 -18.16
CA ASP A 466 -61.65 11.54 -16.70
C ASP A 466 -60.33 10.86 -16.26
N PRO A 467 -59.79 11.22 -15.07
CA PRO A 467 -58.58 10.62 -14.55
C PRO A 467 -58.79 9.15 -14.15
N PRO A 468 -57.82 8.25 -14.42
CA PRO A 468 -57.92 6.85 -14.02
C PRO A 468 -57.83 6.70 -12.48
N PRO A 469 -58.41 5.61 -11.92
CA PRO A 469 -58.35 5.36 -10.48
C PRO A 469 -56.91 5.12 -10.00
N PRO A 470 -56.59 5.47 -8.73
CA PRO A 470 -55.24 5.31 -8.20
C PRO A 470 -54.85 3.82 -8.14
N PRO A 471 -53.57 3.48 -8.41
CA PRO A 471 -53.08 2.11 -8.27
C PRO A 471 -53.18 1.64 -6.81
N PRO A 472 -53.31 0.32 -6.57
CA PRO A 472 -53.28 -0.22 -5.22
C PRO A 472 -51.95 0.14 -4.52
N PRO A 473 -51.93 0.24 -3.19
CA PRO A 473 -50.70 0.56 -2.46
C PRO A 473 -49.65 -0.51 -2.75
N MET A 474 -48.58 -0.12 -3.43
CA MET A 474 -47.40 -0.96 -3.59
C MET A 474 -46.84 -1.22 -2.19
N GLU A 475 -46.79 -2.49 -1.79
CA GLU A 475 -46.03 -2.89 -0.61
C GLU A 475 -44.57 -2.44 -0.83
N GLU A 476 -44.00 -1.74 0.16
CA GLU A 476 -42.59 -1.37 0.11
C GLU A 476 -41.74 -2.65 0.10
N GLU A 477 -41.31 -3.10 -1.07
CA GLU A 477 -40.18 -4.02 -1.18
C GLU A 477 -38.99 -3.38 -0.47
N LYS A 478 -38.73 -3.80 0.78
CA LYS A 478 -37.52 -3.46 1.51
C LYS A 478 -36.33 -3.82 0.64
N GLY A 479 -35.72 -2.78 0.04
CA GLY A 479 -34.69 -2.92 -0.98
C GLY A 479 -33.64 -3.94 -0.55
N ARG A 480 -33.62 -5.08 -1.24
CA ARG A 480 -32.79 -6.23 -0.88
C ARG A 480 -31.32 -5.85 -1.05
N VAL A 481 -30.68 -5.43 0.03
CA VAL A 481 -29.27 -5.03 0.05
C VAL A 481 -28.45 -6.22 -0.39
N MET A 482 -27.78 -6.12 -1.54
CA MET A 482 -26.90 -7.18 -1.98
C MET A 482 -25.67 -7.22 -1.07
N GLU A 483 -25.40 -8.39 -0.52
CA GLU A 483 -24.16 -8.70 0.20
C GLU A 483 -23.16 -9.34 -0.76
N VAL A 484 -21.88 -9.01 -0.57
CA VAL A 484 -20.77 -9.57 -1.35
C VAL A 484 -19.73 -10.07 -0.36
N GLU A 485 -19.40 -11.36 -0.48
CA GLU A 485 -18.29 -11.97 0.25
C GLU A 485 -16.96 -11.48 -0.36
N CYS A 486 -16.01 -11.09 0.48
CA CYS A 486 -14.69 -10.63 0.05
C CYS A 486 -13.65 -11.42 0.85
N ARG A 487 -13.40 -12.68 0.48
CA ARG A 487 -12.60 -13.63 1.28
C ARG A 487 -11.22 -13.09 1.64
N GLY A 488 -10.60 -12.25 0.80
CA GLY A 488 -9.34 -11.58 1.16
C GLY A 488 -9.45 -10.70 2.42
N LEU A 489 -10.59 -10.02 2.59
CA LEU A 489 -10.95 -9.28 3.81
C LEU A 489 -11.43 -10.22 4.91
N ASP A 490 -12.29 -11.20 4.61
CA ASP A 490 -12.86 -12.11 5.62
C ASP A 490 -11.77 -12.96 6.28
N HIS A 491 -10.76 -13.40 5.54
CA HIS A 491 -9.56 -14.06 6.06
C HIS A 491 -8.71 -13.13 6.95
N ALA A 492 -8.61 -11.85 6.60
CA ALA A 492 -7.88 -10.88 7.43
C ALA A 492 -8.67 -10.48 8.68
N ASP A 493 -10.01 -10.46 8.63
CA ASP A 493 -10.90 -10.32 9.78
C ASP A 493 -10.75 -11.53 10.72
N ALA A 494 -10.73 -12.76 10.17
CA ALA A 494 -10.60 -14.01 10.92
C ALA A 494 -9.24 -14.18 11.63
N LEU A 495 -8.15 -13.68 11.04
CA LEU A 495 -6.83 -13.64 11.68
C LEU A 495 -6.69 -12.46 12.66
N GLY A 496 -7.24 -11.31 12.29
CA GLY A 496 -7.16 -10.07 13.06
C GLY A 496 -5.77 -9.42 13.08
N LEU A 497 -5.76 -8.13 13.41
CA LEU A 497 -4.56 -7.27 13.40
C LEU A 497 -3.40 -7.82 14.24
N ILE A 498 -3.68 -8.38 15.42
CA ILE A 498 -2.63 -8.80 16.36
C ILE A 498 -1.86 -10.01 15.80
N ALA A 499 -2.55 -11.01 15.23
CA ALA A 499 -1.93 -12.18 14.64
C ALA A 499 -1.08 -11.77 13.42
N ILE A 500 -1.67 -11.04 12.47
CA ILE A 500 -1.00 -10.52 11.27
C ILE A 500 0.23 -9.69 11.66
N GLY A 501 0.06 -8.70 12.55
CA GLY A 501 1.12 -7.82 12.99
C GLY A 501 2.23 -8.52 13.77
N ASN A 502 1.92 -9.60 14.51
CA ASN A 502 2.93 -10.45 15.16
C ASN A 502 3.70 -11.29 14.13
N ARG A 503 2.99 -11.93 13.19
CA ARG A 503 3.55 -12.78 12.13
C ARG A 503 4.61 -12.03 11.31
N LEU A 504 4.21 -10.90 10.72
CA LEU A 504 5.08 -10.07 9.88
C LEU A 504 6.25 -9.47 10.66
N ARG A 505 6.05 -9.14 11.95
CA ARG A 505 7.13 -8.65 12.80
C ARG A 505 8.18 -9.73 13.07
N CYS A 506 7.80 -10.97 13.32
CA CYS A 506 8.76 -12.06 13.55
C CYS A 506 9.54 -12.34 12.27
N ILE A 507 8.85 -12.62 11.15
CA ILE A 507 9.45 -12.92 9.84
C ILE A 507 10.39 -11.78 9.40
N GLY A 508 9.90 -10.54 9.40
CA GLY A 508 10.67 -9.38 8.93
C GLY A 508 11.86 -9.02 9.82
N ASN A 509 11.84 -9.33 11.12
CA ASN A 509 13.02 -9.15 11.97
C ASN A 509 14.01 -10.31 11.82
N TRP A 510 13.54 -11.56 11.66
CA TRP A 510 14.38 -12.71 11.35
C TRP A 510 15.16 -12.49 10.05
N LEU A 511 14.45 -12.15 8.97
CA LEU A 511 15.04 -11.95 7.63
C LEU A 511 16.12 -10.85 7.64
N VAL A 512 15.91 -9.76 8.40
CA VAL A 512 16.90 -8.69 8.55
C VAL A 512 18.18 -9.17 9.25
N VAL A 513 18.07 -10.07 10.25
CA VAL A 513 19.24 -10.66 10.92
C VAL A 513 19.91 -11.67 10.00
N ALA A 514 19.15 -12.59 9.40
CA ALA A 514 19.64 -13.62 8.48
C ALA A 514 20.44 -13.00 7.32
N MET A 515 19.92 -11.96 6.66
CA MET A 515 20.62 -11.21 5.61
C MET A 515 21.91 -10.54 6.10
N GLN A 516 21.97 -10.07 7.35
CA GLN A 516 23.17 -9.44 7.94
C GLN A 516 24.26 -10.45 8.35
N LYS A 517 23.96 -11.76 8.32
CA LYS A 517 24.90 -12.85 8.64
C LYS A 517 25.65 -13.38 7.40
N LEU A 518 25.21 -13.03 6.19
CA LEU A 518 25.84 -13.41 4.92
C LEU A 518 27.08 -12.53 4.64
N ARG A 519 28.26 -13.14 4.50
CA ARG A 519 29.55 -12.43 4.30
C ARG A 519 30.46 -13.17 3.34
N HIS A 520 31.19 -12.42 2.50
CA HIS A 520 32.16 -13.00 1.57
C HIS A 520 33.40 -13.57 2.30
N PRO A 521 33.93 -14.73 1.86
CA PRO A 521 35.05 -15.41 2.48
C PRO A 521 36.42 -14.78 2.17
N GLN A 522 36.65 -13.51 2.52
CA GLN A 522 37.98 -12.88 2.62
C GLN A 522 37.93 -11.45 3.24
N SER A 523 39.09 -10.97 3.72
CA SER A 523 39.29 -9.81 4.61
C SER A 523 38.98 -10.08 6.09
N GLU A 524 39.76 -9.48 7.00
CA GLU A 524 39.79 -9.78 8.45
C GLU A 524 38.47 -9.55 9.22
N GLN A 525 37.44 -9.02 8.56
CA GLN A 525 36.07 -8.91 9.10
C GLN A 525 34.96 -9.38 8.13
N GLY A 526 35.33 -9.88 6.94
CA GLY A 526 34.43 -10.35 5.87
C GLY A 526 33.53 -9.25 5.28
N LYS A 527 33.64 -8.96 3.98
CA LYS A 527 32.72 -8.01 3.32
C LYS A 527 31.28 -8.50 3.41
N ALA A 528 30.34 -7.66 3.85
CA ALA A 528 28.93 -8.04 3.96
C ALA A 528 28.32 -8.21 2.57
N LEU A 529 27.65 -9.35 2.34
CA LEU A 529 26.95 -9.63 1.08
C LEU A 529 25.78 -8.66 0.86
N VAL A 530 25.08 -8.30 1.94
CA VAL A 530 23.83 -7.55 1.88
C VAL A 530 23.92 -6.24 2.67
N ARG A 531 23.54 -5.13 2.05
CA ARG A 531 23.28 -3.85 2.74
C ARG A 531 21.77 -3.61 2.83
N VAL A 532 21.25 -3.57 4.05
CA VAL A 532 19.83 -3.27 4.34
C VAL A 532 19.64 -1.77 4.57
N TYR A 533 18.58 -1.20 3.99
CA TYR A 533 18.20 0.21 4.11
C TYR A 533 16.94 0.37 4.96
N GLY A 534 16.94 1.34 5.89
CA GLY A 534 15.82 1.59 6.81
C GLY A 534 16.08 1.14 8.25
N PRO A 535 15.04 0.79 9.02
CA PRO A 535 15.20 0.19 10.34
C PRO A 535 16.02 -1.11 10.26
N ARG A 536 16.76 -1.45 11.33
CA ARG A 536 17.29 -2.81 11.55
C ARG A 536 16.23 -3.63 12.31
N VAL A 537 16.65 -4.44 13.27
CA VAL A 537 15.75 -5.10 14.23
C VAL A 537 14.98 -4.04 15.02
N LYS A 538 13.65 -4.03 14.88
CA LYS A 538 12.74 -3.11 15.59
C LYS A 538 11.34 -3.72 15.67
N PHE A 539 10.70 -3.59 16.84
CA PHE A 539 9.31 -4.02 17.04
C PHE A 539 8.30 -3.32 16.11
N GLU A 540 8.53 -2.05 15.80
CA GLU A 540 7.67 -1.21 14.93
C GLU A 540 8.29 -1.07 13.53
N ARG A 541 8.82 -2.17 12.96
CA ARG A 541 9.19 -2.22 11.53
C ARG A 541 7.91 -2.35 10.69
N GLY A 542 7.88 -1.73 9.52
CA GLY A 542 6.92 -2.07 8.46
C GLY A 542 7.26 -3.39 7.76
N PRO A 543 6.36 -3.90 6.90
CA PRO A 543 6.52 -5.19 6.24
C PRO A 543 7.57 -5.23 5.12
N SER A 544 8.07 -4.08 4.66
CA SER A 544 9.03 -4.02 3.56
C SER A 544 10.50 -4.01 3.99
N LEU A 545 11.36 -4.45 3.09
CA LEU A 545 12.81 -4.58 3.22
C LEU A 545 13.49 -4.16 1.93
N ALA A 546 14.02 -2.93 1.91
CA ALA A 546 14.96 -2.47 0.89
C ALA A 546 16.37 -2.99 1.19
N PHE A 547 17.03 -3.58 0.19
CA PHE A 547 18.40 -4.06 0.29
C PHE A 547 19.15 -4.00 -1.04
N ASN A 548 20.47 -4.15 -0.96
CA ASN A 548 21.37 -4.36 -2.11
C ASN A 548 22.31 -5.53 -1.85
N VAL A 549 22.65 -6.25 -2.90
CA VAL A 549 23.60 -7.37 -2.90
C VAL A 549 24.93 -6.91 -3.50
N PHE A 550 26.04 -7.35 -2.94
CA PHE A 550 27.40 -6.99 -3.34
C PHE A 550 28.19 -8.26 -3.69
N ASP A 551 29.07 -8.19 -4.68
CA ASP A 551 29.97 -9.30 -4.99
C ASP A 551 31.15 -9.39 -3.99
N TRP A 552 32.05 -10.35 -4.20
CA TRP A 552 33.23 -10.56 -3.36
C TRP A 552 34.25 -9.40 -3.43
N LYS A 553 34.24 -8.64 -4.53
CA LYS A 553 35.03 -7.40 -4.68
C LYS A 553 34.40 -6.24 -3.89
N GLY A 554 33.12 -6.35 -3.53
CA GLY A 554 32.35 -5.30 -2.87
C GLY A 554 31.67 -4.35 -3.87
N GLU A 555 31.60 -4.72 -5.15
CA GLU A 555 30.88 -4.01 -6.19
C GLU A 555 29.38 -4.35 -6.08
N LYS A 556 28.51 -3.36 -6.31
CA LYS A 556 27.07 -3.55 -6.18
C LYS A 556 26.52 -4.34 -7.37
N VAL A 557 25.89 -5.49 -7.12
CA VAL A 557 25.14 -6.21 -8.14
C VAL A 557 23.90 -5.38 -8.51
N ALA A 558 23.71 -5.11 -9.80
CA ALA A 558 22.61 -4.27 -10.28
C ALA A 558 21.23 -4.82 -9.83
N PRO A 559 20.38 -4.03 -9.14
CA PRO A 559 19.08 -4.50 -8.64
C PRO A 559 18.19 -5.24 -9.66
N PRO A 560 18.08 -4.81 -10.94
CA PRO A 560 17.26 -5.53 -11.93
C PRO A 560 17.81 -6.90 -12.29
N LEU A 561 19.12 -7.13 -12.12
CA LEU A 561 19.71 -8.46 -12.30
C LEU A 561 19.34 -9.37 -11.13
N VAL A 562 19.42 -8.86 -9.89
CA VAL A 562 18.98 -9.61 -8.70
C VAL A 562 17.50 -9.97 -8.80
N GLN A 563 16.64 -9.04 -9.24
CA GLN A 563 15.22 -9.30 -9.47
C GLN A 563 15.01 -10.39 -10.52
N LYS A 564 15.60 -10.27 -11.72
CA LYS A 564 15.47 -11.28 -12.80
C LYS A 564 15.97 -12.67 -12.39
N LEU A 565 17.00 -12.74 -11.54
CA LEU A 565 17.49 -14.01 -10.98
C LEU A 565 16.54 -14.56 -9.90
N ALA A 566 15.85 -13.70 -9.15
CA ALA A 566 14.81 -14.10 -8.20
C ALA A 566 13.58 -14.65 -8.92
N ASP A 567 13.14 -13.99 -10.01
CA ASP A 567 12.04 -14.43 -10.86
C ASP A 567 12.31 -15.84 -11.43
N ARG A 568 13.55 -16.12 -11.87
CA ARG A 568 14.02 -17.47 -12.29
C ARG A 568 14.00 -18.52 -11.18
N HIS A 569 13.93 -18.10 -9.92
CA HIS A 569 13.81 -18.96 -8.74
C HIS A 569 12.39 -18.94 -8.13
N ASN A 570 11.38 -18.45 -8.88
CA ASN A 570 9.99 -18.32 -8.42
C ASN A 570 9.84 -17.42 -7.19
N ILE A 571 10.59 -16.31 -7.15
CA ILE A 571 10.53 -15.29 -6.09
C ILE A 571 10.34 -13.93 -6.75
N SER A 572 9.13 -13.37 -6.73
CA SER A 572 8.90 -12.00 -7.22
C SER A 572 9.39 -10.98 -6.20
N LEU A 573 10.24 -10.08 -6.67
CA LEU A 573 10.77 -8.93 -5.94
C LEU A 573 10.48 -7.65 -6.73
N THR A 574 10.56 -6.50 -6.07
CA THR A 574 10.52 -5.19 -6.76
C THR A 574 11.88 -4.52 -6.74
N CYS A 575 12.09 -3.57 -7.65
CA CYS A 575 13.19 -2.61 -7.56
C CYS A 575 12.63 -1.20 -7.30
N GLY A 576 13.43 -0.31 -6.71
CA GLY A 576 13.02 1.07 -6.47
C GLY A 576 14.20 1.98 -6.16
N PHE A 577 13.99 3.29 -6.27
CA PHE A 577 15.04 4.30 -6.10
C PHE A 577 14.79 5.13 -4.85
N LEU A 578 15.67 5.02 -3.84
CA LEU A 578 15.59 5.81 -2.61
C LEU A 578 16.05 7.25 -2.86
N ARG A 579 15.35 8.24 -2.32
CA ARG A 579 15.60 9.67 -2.60
C ARG A 579 15.43 10.58 -1.39
N HIS A 580 15.83 11.84 -1.56
CA HIS A 580 15.77 12.90 -0.54
C HIS A 580 16.49 12.52 0.78
N ILE A 581 17.60 11.80 0.65
CA ILE A 581 18.38 11.27 1.78
C ILE A 581 19.27 12.37 2.35
N CYS A 582 19.26 12.49 3.67
CA CYS A 582 20.10 13.40 4.45
C CYS A 582 21.14 12.59 5.22
N PHE A 583 22.41 12.86 4.90
CA PHE A 583 23.57 12.35 5.59
C PHE A 583 23.99 13.39 6.65
N SER A 584 24.35 12.92 7.84
CA SER A 584 25.08 13.70 8.83
C SER A 584 26.57 13.51 8.61
N ASP A 585 27.38 14.52 8.89
CA ASP A 585 28.83 14.64 8.64
C ASP A 585 29.64 13.34 8.88
N LYS A 586 29.32 12.60 9.96
CA LYS A 586 29.87 11.26 10.27
C LYS A 586 29.64 10.16 9.20
N TYR A 587 28.91 10.45 8.13
CA TYR A 587 28.58 9.55 7.03
C TYR A 587 28.94 10.14 5.65
N ASP A 588 29.83 11.13 5.59
CA ASP A 588 30.25 11.72 4.29
C ASP A 588 31.01 10.71 3.40
N ALA A 589 31.70 9.73 3.99
CA ALA A 589 32.28 8.61 3.23
C ALA A 589 31.18 7.71 2.61
N ASP A 590 30.15 7.33 3.40
CA ASP A 590 28.98 6.58 2.89
C ASP A 590 28.26 7.36 1.78
N ARG A 591 28.14 8.69 1.94
CA ARG A 591 27.44 9.56 0.99
C ARG A 591 28.03 9.45 -0.41
N THR A 592 29.36 9.51 -0.53
CA THR A 592 30.08 9.40 -1.81
C THR A 592 30.07 7.97 -2.36
N ALA A 593 30.07 6.96 -1.49
CA ALA A 593 30.14 5.55 -1.89
C ALA A 593 28.77 4.91 -2.23
N VAL A 594 27.65 5.55 -1.88
CA VAL A 594 26.31 4.93 -1.98
C VAL A 594 25.33 5.75 -2.84
N LEU A 595 25.60 7.03 -3.12
CA LEU A 595 24.73 7.84 -3.98
C LEU A 595 25.04 7.64 -5.46
N GLU A 596 24.01 7.33 -6.23
CA GLU A 596 24.00 7.11 -7.67
C GLU A 596 23.21 8.22 -8.37
N HIS A 597 23.69 8.65 -9.53
CA HIS A 597 22.96 9.56 -10.41
C HIS A 597 21.87 8.82 -11.18
N ILE A 598 20.73 9.48 -11.38
CA ILE A 598 19.74 9.03 -12.38
C ILE A 598 20.26 9.42 -13.76
N ASP A 599 20.86 8.49 -14.48
CA ASP A 599 21.06 8.60 -15.93
C ASP A 599 19.70 8.46 -16.64
N GLY A 600 18.98 9.58 -16.69
CA GLY A 600 17.75 9.68 -17.45
C GLY A 600 18.02 9.49 -18.94
N GLY A 601 17.61 8.34 -19.47
CA GLY A 601 17.58 8.07 -20.92
C GLY A 601 16.58 8.97 -21.65
N GLY A 602 16.92 10.25 -21.81
CA GLY A 602 16.07 11.26 -22.43
C GLY A 602 16.59 12.68 -22.21
N LYS A 603 16.79 13.43 -23.30
CA LYS A 603 17.30 14.81 -23.29
C LYS A 603 16.35 15.78 -22.54
N ARG A 604 16.56 16.00 -21.24
CA ARG A 604 16.08 17.16 -20.49
C ARG A 604 17.24 17.79 -19.73
N LYS A 605 17.58 19.04 -20.05
CA LYS A 605 18.91 19.62 -19.78
C LYS A 605 19.01 20.42 -18.47
N ASP A 606 17.91 20.55 -17.72
CA ASP A 606 17.76 21.57 -16.66
C ASP A 606 17.37 21.02 -15.27
N ALA A 607 17.70 19.75 -14.99
CA ALA A 607 17.63 19.21 -13.63
C ALA A 607 19.04 18.79 -13.18
N ALA A 608 19.55 19.41 -12.11
CA ALA A 608 20.70 18.87 -11.40
C ALA A 608 20.31 17.47 -10.90
N GLY A 609 20.91 16.42 -11.47
CA GLY A 609 20.40 15.04 -11.37
C GLY A 609 20.19 14.62 -9.92
N GLU A 610 18.94 14.26 -9.56
CA GLU A 610 18.60 13.86 -8.20
C GLU A 610 19.37 12.59 -7.83
N MET A 611 20.31 12.74 -6.89
CA MET A 611 21.08 11.63 -6.33
C MET A 611 20.20 10.76 -5.43
N GLY A 612 20.38 9.44 -5.53
CA GLY A 612 19.65 8.48 -4.72
C GLY A 612 20.34 7.12 -4.66
N ILE A 613 19.58 6.07 -4.36
CA ILE A 613 20.14 4.71 -4.21
C ILE A 613 19.19 3.74 -4.88
N TYR A 614 19.64 3.04 -5.92
CA TYR A 614 18.83 2.00 -6.53
C TYR A 614 18.92 0.71 -5.70
N VAL A 615 17.78 0.17 -5.29
CA VAL A 615 17.64 -0.96 -4.35
C VAL A 615 16.69 -2.04 -4.86
N VAL A 616 16.88 -3.27 -4.38
CA VAL A 616 15.88 -4.35 -4.41
C VAL A 616 14.96 -4.17 -3.20
N ASN A 617 13.69 -4.54 -3.33
CA ASN A 617 12.70 -4.53 -2.25
C ASN A 617 11.95 -5.86 -2.17
N ALA A 618 11.88 -6.39 -0.94
CA ALA A 618 11.01 -7.50 -0.55
C ALA A 618 9.91 -6.98 0.39
N SER A 619 8.66 -7.29 0.11
CA SER A 619 7.47 -6.81 0.81
C SER A 619 6.62 -7.97 1.32
N LEU A 620 6.47 -8.06 2.64
CA LEU A 620 5.75 -9.16 3.30
C LEU A 620 4.23 -8.90 3.31
N GLY A 621 3.45 -9.77 2.68
CA GLY A 621 1.98 -9.78 2.75
C GLY A 621 1.47 -10.55 3.98
N PHE A 622 0.20 -10.37 4.38
CA PHE A 622 -0.31 -11.00 5.62
C PHE A 622 -0.31 -12.54 5.61
N LEU A 623 -0.27 -13.16 4.42
CA LEU A 623 -0.15 -14.61 4.20
C LEU A 623 1.30 -15.10 4.13
N THR A 624 2.30 -14.19 4.12
CA THR A 624 3.71 -14.56 4.07
C THR A 624 4.08 -15.42 5.28
N ASN A 625 4.78 -16.53 5.04
CA ASN A 625 5.20 -17.50 6.07
C ASN A 625 6.73 -17.45 6.30
N PHE A 626 7.22 -18.33 7.17
CA PHE A 626 8.67 -18.45 7.40
C PHE A 626 9.41 -18.97 6.15
N GLU A 627 8.82 -19.95 5.45
CA GLU A 627 9.40 -20.56 4.28
C GLU A 627 9.66 -19.55 3.15
N ASP A 628 8.74 -18.60 2.88
CA ASP A 628 8.94 -17.49 1.94
C ASP A 628 10.24 -16.72 2.23
N ALA A 629 10.46 -16.39 3.51
CA ALA A 629 11.62 -15.64 3.96
C ALA A 629 12.90 -16.49 3.93
N TYR A 630 12.81 -17.78 4.25
CA TYR A 630 13.92 -18.72 4.12
C TYR A 630 14.32 -18.93 2.65
N ARG A 631 13.35 -19.15 1.74
CA ARG A 631 13.58 -19.26 0.29
C ARG A 631 14.25 -18.01 -0.27
N LEU A 632 13.83 -16.80 0.14
CA LEU A 632 14.50 -15.54 -0.21
C LEU A 632 15.93 -15.47 0.36
N TRP A 633 16.14 -15.85 1.62
CA TRP A 633 17.46 -15.84 2.25
C TRP A 633 18.44 -16.81 1.57
N ALA A 634 18.00 -18.04 1.31
CA ALA A 634 18.77 -19.06 0.59
C ALA A 634 19.07 -18.65 -0.86
N PHE A 635 18.13 -17.99 -1.55
CA PHE A 635 18.39 -17.40 -2.86
C PHE A 635 19.47 -16.31 -2.80
N VAL A 636 19.37 -15.35 -1.87
CA VAL A 636 20.36 -14.28 -1.75
C VAL A 636 21.73 -14.84 -1.35
N ALA A 637 21.79 -15.89 -0.52
CA ALA A 637 23.05 -16.53 -0.16
C ALA A 637 23.81 -17.13 -1.36
N LYS A 638 23.15 -17.49 -2.48
CA LYS A 638 23.84 -17.98 -3.69
C LYS A 638 24.84 -16.98 -4.26
N PHE A 639 24.65 -15.68 -4.02
CA PHE A 639 25.60 -14.64 -4.41
C PHE A 639 26.91 -14.66 -3.57
N LEU A 640 27.07 -15.57 -2.61
CA LEU A 640 28.36 -15.91 -1.98
C LEU A 640 29.26 -16.74 -2.89
N ASP A 641 28.69 -17.52 -3.83
CA ASP A 641 29.48 -18.12 -4.93
C ASP A 641 29.85 -17.01 -5.91
N ALA A 642 31.15 -16.74 -6.04
CA ALA A 642 31.71 -15.72 -6.91
C ALA A 642 31.26 -15.89 -8.37
N ASP A 643 31.06 -17.13 -8.82
CA ASP A 643 30.69 -17.43 -10.20
C ASP A 643 29.17 -17.43 -10.41
N PHE A 644 28.33 -17.38 -9.37
CA PHE A 644 26.88 -17.62 -9.49
C PHE A 644 26.22 -16.72 -10.55
N VAL A 645 26.58 -15.44 -10.53
CA VAL A 645 26.08 -14.44 -11.47
C VAL A 645 26.55 -14.72 -12.91
N GLU A 646 27.78 -15.20 -13.09
CA GLU A 646 28.32 -15.56 -14.40
C GLU A 646 27.69 -16.86 -14.94
N LYS A 647 27.59 -17.90 -14.09
CA LYS A 647 26.92 -19.18 -14.38
C LYS A 647 25.48 -18.95 -14.87
N GLU A 648 24.70 -18.11 -14.20
CA GLU A 648 23.34 -17.80 -14.63
C GLU A 648 23.26 -16.91 -15.89
N ARG A 649 24.21 -15.98 -16.09
CA ARG A 649 24.32 -15.22 -17.36
C ARG A 649 24.59 -16.16 -18.54
N TRP A 650 25.53 -17.09 -18.41
CA TRP A 650 25.83 -18.07 -19.45
C TRP A 650 24.63 -18.98 -19.75
N ARG A 651 23.94 -19.47 -18.72
CA ARG A 651 22.68 -20.24 -18.87
C ARG A 651 21.61 -19.45 -19.62
N TYR A 652 21.45 -18.15 -19.33
CA TYR A 652 20.50 -17.29 -20.01
C TYR A 652 20.86 -17.10 -21.49
N THR A 653 22.13 -16.82 -21.81
CA THR A 653 22.61 -16.71 -23.20
C THR A 653 22.39 -18.01 -23.98
N ALA A 654 22.72 -19.16 -23.39
CA ALA A 654 22.53 -20.46 -24.04
C ALA A 654 21.05 -20.81 -24.28
N LEU A 655 20.14 -20.46 -23.36
CA LEU A 655 18.70 -20.69 -23.53
C LEU A 655 18.09 -19.81 -24.63
N ASN A 656 18.59 -18.57 -24.80
CA ASN A 656 18.14 -17.66 -25.85
C ASN A 656 18.73 -17.96 -27.24
N GLN A 657 19.67 -18.90 -27.35
CA GLN A 657 20.26 -19.33 -28.63
C GLN A 657 19.45 -20.45 -29.33
N LYS A 658 18.15 -20.56 -29.08
CA LYS A 658 17.30 -21.51 -29.81
C LYS A 658 17.10 -21.09 -31.27
N THR A 659 17.77 -21.85 -32.15
CA THR A 659 17.44 -22.13 -33.55
C THR A 659 17.31 -20.93 -34.50
N VAL A 660 18.46 -20.49 -35.01
CA VAL A 660 18.58 -20.32 -36.48
C VAL A 660 19.09 -21.65 -37.00
N GLU A 661 18.20 -22.45 -37.59
CA GLU A 661 18.62 -23.56 -38.45
C GLU A 661 19.03 -22.98 -39.81
N VAL A 662 20.06 -23.57 -40.43
CA VAL A 662 20.72 -23.11 -41.66
C VAL A 662 20.03 -23.69 -42.90
#